data_AF-A0A6I9PI27-F1
#
_entry.id   AF-A0A6I9PI27-F1
#
_cell.length_a   1.000
_cell.length_b   1.000
_cell.length_c   1.000
_cell.angle_alpha   90.00
_cell.angle_beta   90.00
_cell.angle_gamma   90.00
#
_symmetry.space_group_name_H-M   'P 1'
#
loop_
_entity.id
_entity.type
_entity.pdbx_description
1 polymer ?
#
loop_
_entity_poly.entity_id
_entity_poly.type
_entity_poly.pdbx_seq_one_letter_code
_entity_poly.pdbx_strand_id
1 'polypeptide(L)'
;MALMDKDSAVLQGAFLLADKLSLPSSLSSLQKADWSRVGHLVLEAVREICGQEELGVHLPAAAVSCIKKLVCVVWLKVFCREAVTDVELSWRENPFFPLQNGLPEVNYVVLLEVVRALAAAPIFARFLLHLPQSQIATELERLVQHVRSGPTREEDVRFLLEVWWELWKGQDEQKEEGEDSIEKMFAGQFARLSSKSSSLSPQAAKRLKLDASDLPASPPTADVVNILLHALKDIKDKISRTDLCLQALSIALDTLYTAFLIDGAVGLPAIEKMHILSKVVRIREQNGEKLTPELLKEALRDLHASRTPSQFEPTGIKLGEASKIITDLAQFWQSNGLLGTSESSGSAFKLEQSVQRVLTALQEAEAPETTNEIDLQKSEKNSLRGFLESLSFSAAESTPELNARITAVIIKHRLDDYQTFAELFASEKSWAAQDELWFDCLEKNQAAFQRQETLINLTSTIMSKLYSEGSNVSQCRKLMKVVVDIFSALSLEDKNKALAAMLRLSSRGFFGGSVPSAVTVAFEQELNMAFNCIIQGRGGASAAASQANLNTAVSLVARVVFQNPEAGLRSCCHSAVFNKGAFTLMAKILQQLPGLRGPRGREDELQNDEDASKKAEEEEDTQSGSALLCRCLQEMTKTKSLSANEREQLLKFLGLLMMPVMAAEGEEEKMESFLTPQEVVNVFVLPNLSTT
;
A
#
# COMPACT_ATOMS: atom_id res chain seq x y z
N MET A 1 20.04 16.36 9.30
CA MET A 1 20.60 17.73 9.33
C MET A 1 20.85 18.06 10.79
N ALA A 2 22.11 18.27 11.18
CA ALA A 2 22.50 18.41 12.58
C ALA A 2 22.01 19.74 13.16
N LEU A 3 21.39 19.71 14.35
CA LEU A 3 21.20 20.89 15.20
C LEU A 3 22.57 21.59 15.29
N MET A 4 22.68 22.84 14.87
CA MET A 4 23.95 23.57 14.97
C MET A 4 24.27 23.84 16.45
N ASP A 5 25.54 24.08 16.79
CA ASP A 5 25.94 24.37 18.19
C ASP A 5 25.17 25.56 18.77
N LYS A 6 24.78 26.53 17.93
CA LYS A 6 23.96 27.68 18.32
C LYS A 6 22.55 27.29 18.74
N ASP A 7 21.90 26.41 17.97
CA ASP A 7 20.55 25.93 18.24
C ASP A 7 20.50 25.14 19.55
N SER A 8 21.54 24.34 19.81
CA SER A 8 21.71 23.60 21.06
C SER A 8 21.81 24.54 22.26
N ALA A 9 22.54 25.65 22.12
CA ALA A 9 22.70 26.65 23.16
C ALA A 9 21.41 27.43 23.47
N VAL A 10 20.62 27.77 22.45
CA VAL A 10 19.30 28.42 22.63
C VAL A 10 18.37 27.52 23.44
N LEU A 11 18.29 26.24 23.08
CA LEU A 11 17.48 25.26 23.79
C LEU A 11 17.94 25.07 25.25
N GLN A 12 19.24 24.91 25.47
CA GLN A 12 19.82 24.79 26.81
C GLN A 12 19.52 26.03 27.67
N GLY A 13 19.68 27.23 27.10
CA GLY A 13 19.36 28.50 27.75
C GLY A 13 17.89 28.58 28.17
N ALA A 14 16.97 28.11 27.32
CA ALA A 14 15.54 28.10 27.61
C ALA A 14 15.19 27.16 28.79
N PHE A 15 15.73 25.93 28.80
CA PHE A 15 15.51 25.00 29.91
C PHE A 15 16.13 25.51 31.23
N LEU A 16 17.33 26.11 31.18
CA LEU A 16 17.96 26.70 32.36
C LEU A 16 17.17 27.89 32.91
N LEU A 17 16.58 28.71 32.03
CA LEU A 17 15.72 29.82 32.45
C LEU A 17 14.40 29.30 33.04
N ALA A 18 13.80 28.27 32.45
CA ALA A 18 12.62 27.60 32.97
C ALA A 18 12.86 27.00 34.36
N ASP A 19 14.04 26.41 34.61
CA ASP A 19 14.44 25.90 35.93
C ASP A 19 14.60 27.03 36.96
N LYS A 20 15.21 28.15 36.57
CA LYS A 20 15.28 29.34 37.44
C LYS A 20 13.91 29.92 37.80
N LEU A 21 12.97 29.94 36.85
CA LEU A 21 11.61 30.42 37.12
C LEU A 21 10.77 29.45 37.96
N SER A 22 11.23 28.21 38.11
CA SER A 22 10.58 27.18 38.94
C SER A 22 10.87 27.33 40.44
N LEU A 23 11.78 28.24 40.82
CA LEU A 23 12.19 28.43 42.22
C LEU A 23 11.01 28.74 43.17
N PRO A 24 10.99 28.16 44.39
CA PRO A 24 12.07 27.40 45.04
C PRO A 24 12.20 25.94 44.58
N SER A 25 11.30 25.46 43.71
CA SER A 25 11.34 24.12 43.12
C SER A 25 12.28 24.06 41.91
N SER A 26 12.50 22.87 41.37
CA SER A 26 13.24 22.64 40.11
C SER A 26 12.33 21.96 39.07
N LEU A 27 12.71 22.01 37.79
CA LEU A 27 12.04 21.24 36.72
C LEU A 27 11.96 19.74 37.03
N SER A 28 12.90 19.22 37.81
CA SER A 28 12.92 17.82 38.28
C SER A 28 11.75 17.46 39.22
N SER A 29 11.10 18.45 39.83
CA SER A 29 9.96 18.30 40.73
C SER A 29 8.69 19.01 40.23
N LEU A 30 8.69 19.47 38.97
CA LEU A 30 7.60 20.27 38.41
C LEU A 30 6.27 19.51 38.41
N GLN A 31 5.22 20.15 38.91
CA GLN A 31 3.85 19.63 38.83
C GLN A 31 3.17 20.13 37.56
N LYS A 32 2.19 19.37 37.07
CA LYS A 32 1.46 19.69 35.82
C LYS A 32 0.84 21.09 35.85
N ALA A 33 0.26 21.47 36.98
CA ALA A 33 -0.34 22.79 37.16
C ALA A 33 0.64 23.96 36.97
N ASP A 34 1.93 23.75 37.25
CA ASP A 34 2.98 24.78 37.14
C ASP A 34 3.54 24.92 35.72
N TRP A 35 3.22 24.00 34.79
CA TRP A 35 3.75 24.02 33.44
C TRP A 35 3.46 25.33 32.69
N SER A 36 2.28 25.93 32.88
CA SER A 36 1.89 27.18 32.23
C SER A 36 2.83 28.35 32.55
N ARG A 37 3.51 28.33 33.70
CA ARG A 37 4.43 29.38 34.14
C ARG A 37 5.77 29.33 33.42
N VAL A 38 6.24 28.13 33.05
CA VAL A 38 7.61 27.91 32.57
C VAL A 38 7.69 27.35 31.15
N GLY A 39 6.64 26.68 30.68
CA GLY A 39 6.62 25.96 29.41
C GLY A 39 6.77 26.86 28.17
N HIS A 40 6.28 28.10 28.22
CA HIS A 40 6.35 29.04 27.09
C HIS A 40 7.79 29.28 26.63
N LEU A 41 8.75 29.37 27.56
CA LEU A 41 10.17 29.57 27.26
C LEU A 41 10.74 28.43 26.41
N VAL A 42 10.40 27.19 26.78
CA VAL A 42 10.85 26.00 26.05
C VAL A 42 10.16 25.96 24.67
N LEU A 43 8.87 26.23 24.60
CA LEU A 43 8.11 26.16 23.35
C LEU A 43 8.47 27.27 22.36
N GLU A 44 8.86 28.46 22.83
CA GLU A 44 9.35 29.54 21.98
C GLU A 44 10.74 29.20 21.40
N ALA A 45 11.66 28.69 22.23
CA ALA A 45 12.96 28.24 21.75
C ALA A 45 12.84 27.12 20.71
N VAL A 46 11.93 26.17 20.92
CA VAL A 46 11.69 25.09 19.93
C VAL A 46 11.10 25.65 18.64
N ARG A 47 10.20 26.63 18.72
CA ARG A 47 9.63 27.29 17.53
C ARG A 47 10.69 28.04 16.73
N GLU A 48 11.61 28.71 17.42
CA GLU A 48 12.74 29.41 16.81
C GLU A 48 13.69 28.43 16.10
N ILE A 49 14.11 27.37 16.80
CA ILE A 49 15.08 26.40 16.28
C ILE A 49 14.50 25.54 15.15
N CYS A 50 13.24 25.12 15.29
CA CYS A 50 12.62 24.23 14.31
C CYS A 50 11.90 24.99 13.18
N GLY A 51 11.93 26.33 13.15
CA GLY A 51 11.41 27.15 12.04
C GLY A 51 9.89 27.11 11.87
N GLN A 52 9.13 27.20 12.97
CA GLN A 52 7.66 27.09 13.00
C GLN A 52 6.90 28.40 12.74
N GLU A 53 7.44 29.36 11.97
CA GLU A 53 6.82 30.70 11.79
C GLU A 53 5.48 30.70 11.04
N GLU A 54 5.08 29.62 10.37
CA GLU A 54 3.76 29.50 9.75
C GLU A 54 3.01 28.26 10.28
N LEU A 55 1.91 28.49 11.02
CA LEU A 55 0.96 27.46 11.45
C LEU A 55 0.23 26.84 10.24
N GLY A 56 0.92 26.00 9.47
CA GLY A 56 0.32 25.03 8.58
C GLY A 56 0.13 23.68 9.28
N VAL A 57 -0.86 22.90 8.82
CA VAL A 57 -1.17 21.55 9.33
C VAL A 57 -0.01 20.54 9.10
N HIS A 58 0.98 20.88 8.27
CA HIS A 58 2.14 20.05 7.99
C HIS A 58 3.46 20.74 8.35
N LEU A 59 4.22 20.12 9.27
CA LEU A 59 5.57 20.56 9.59
C LEU A 59 6.57 20.13 8.50
N PRO A 60 7.52 21.01 8.10
CA PRO A 60 8.64 20.63 7.24
C PRO A 60 9.42 19.44 7.83
N ALA A 61 9.99 18.59 6.97
CA ALA A 61 10.77 17.41 7.41
C ALA A 61 11.93 17.78 8.36
N ALA A 62 12.55 18.95 8.18
CA ALA A 62 13.57 19.47 9.08
C ALA A 62 13.03 19.77 10.48
N ALA A 63 11.83 20.34 10.58
CA ALA A 63 11.17 20.63 11.85
C ALA A 63 10.79 19.34 12.59
N VAL A 64 10.27 18.34 11.87
CA VAL A 64 9.99 17.01 12.44
C VAL A 64 11.26 16.36 12.99
N SER A 65 12.37 16.41 12.24
CA SER A 65 13.66 15.88 12.69
C SER A 65 14.20 16.63 13.92
N CYS A 66 14.01 17.94 13.99
CA CYS A 66 14.37 18.80 15.12
C CYS A 66 13.59 18.41 16.40
N ILE A 67 12.26 18.33 16.30
CA ILE A 67 11.38 17.91 17.42
C ILE A 67 11.71 16.49 17.86
N LYS A 68 11.96 15.58 16.91
CA LYS A 68 12.35 14.19 17.19
C LYS A 68 13.64 14.11 18.02
N LYS A 69 14.66 14.89 17.68
CA LYS A 69 15.91 14.98 18.47
C LYS A 69 15.65 15.57 19.86
N LEU A 70 14.83 16.61 19.97
CA LEU A 70 14.45 17.20 21.26
C LEU A 70 13.77 16.18 22.18
N VAL A 71 12.72 15.51 21.70
CA VAL A 71 11.96 14.52 22.49
C VAL A 71 12.89 13.39 22.95
N CYS A 72 13.75 12.89 22.06
CA CYS A 72 14.77 11.89 22.39
C CYS A 72 15.66 12.34 23.56
N VAL A 73 16.25 13.54 23.47
CA VAL A 73 17.21 14.02 24.47
C VAL A 73 16.55 14.31 25.81
N VAL A 74 15.36 14.94 25.81
CA VAL A 74 14.61 15.21 27.04
C VAL A 74 14.22 13.89 27.71
N TRP A 75 13.78 12.89 26.95
CA TRP A 75 13.40 11.59 27.51
C TRP A 75 14.60 10.81 28.05
N LEU A 76 15.72 10.75 27.33
CA LEU A 76 16.95 10.13 27.85
C LEU A 76 17.43 10.84 29.12
N LYS A 77 17.27 12.17 29.22
CA LYS A 77 17.58 12.93 30.45
C LYS A 77 16.73 12.48 31.63
N VAL A 78 15.44 12.21 31.42
CA VAL A 78 14.56 11.63 32.45
C VAL A 78 15.08 10.25 32.88
N PHE A 79 15.46 9.37 31.94
CA PHE A 79 15.99 8.05 32.29
C PHE A 79 17.34 8.08 33.02
N CYS A 80 18.27 8.96 32.63
CA CYS A 80 19.56 9.11 33.31
C CYS A 80 19.44 9.54 34.77
N ARG A 81 18.36 10.22 35.14
CA ARG A 81 18.07 10.54 36.54
C ARG A 81 17.65 9.30 37.34
N GLU A 82 16.90 8.39 36.72
CA GLU A 82 16.44 7.15 37.35
C GLU A 82 17.59 6.13 37.48
N ALA A 83 18.46 6.07 36.48
CA ALA A 83 19.65 5.23 36.46
C ALA A 83 20.89 6.06 36.82
N VAL A 84 21.33 6.07 38.09
CA VAL A 84 22.57 6.75 38.52
C VAL A 84 23.72 6.36 37.59
N THR A 85 24.17 7.31 36.75
CA THR A 85 25.06 7.06 35.61
C THR A 85 26.46 7.62 35.84
N ASP A 86 27.47 6.90 35.34
CA ASP A 86 28.85 7.41 35.27
C ASP A 86 28.95 8.43 34.11
N VAL A 87 29.40 9.64 34.45
CA VAL A 87 29.55 10.76 33.53
C VAL A 87 30.64 10.48 32.49
N GLU A 88 31.72 9.78 32.85
CA GLU A 88 32.82 9.49 31.91
C GLU A 88 32.41 8.48 30.83
N LEU A 89 31.69 7.44 31.24
CA LEU A 89 31.15 6.43 30.33
C LEU A 89 30.06 7.04 29.43
N SER A 90 29.19 7.87 30.02
CA SER A 90 28.17 8.60 29.26
C SER A 90 28.79 9.55 28.23
N TRP A 91 29.87 10.26 28.57
CA TRP A 91 30.55 11.15 27.62
C TRP A 91 31.12 10.41 26.40
N ARG A 92 31.65 9.19 26.59
CA ARG A 92 32.26 8.42 25.49
C ARG A 92 31.24 7.73 24.58
N GLU A 93 30.13 7.26 25.14
CA GLU A 93 29.24 6.31 24.45
C GLU A 93 27.85 6.88 24.14
N ASN A 94 27.53 8.09 24.60
CA ASN A 94 26.23 8.72 24.34
C ASN A 94 26.33 9.78 23.23
N PRO A 95 25.74 9.54 22.04
CA PRO A 95 25.78 10.49 20.94
C PRO A 95 25.03 11.80 21.24
N PHE A 96 24.19 11.81 22.28
CA PHE A 96 23.43 12.98 22.71
C PHE A 96 24.06 13.71 23.90
N PHE A 97 25.21 13.26 24.41
CA PHE A 97 25.83 13.80 25.63
C PHE A 97 25.98 15.33 25.64
N PRO A 98 26.48 16.00 24.56
CA PRO A 98 26.69 17.46 24.61
C PRO A 98 25.41 18.25 24.86
N LEU A 99 24.30 17.83 24.24
CA LEU A 99 23.01 18.49 24.43
C LEU A 99 22.40 18.09 25.77
N GLN A 100 22.41 16.79 26.08
CA GLN A 100 21.78 16.23 27.28
C GLN A 100 22.42 16.73 28.58
N ASN A 101 23.76 16.79 28.65
CA ASN A 101 24.46 17.20 29.85
C ASN A 101 24.25 18.69 30.19
N GLY A 102 24.00 19.53 29.17
CA GLY A 102 23.69 20.94 29.36
C GLY A 102 22.24 21.23 29.80
N LEU A 103 21.35 20.23 29.79
CA LEU A 103 19.99 20.39 30.30
C LEU A 103 19.95 20.21 31.83
N PRO A 104 19.15 21.03 32.55
CA PRO A 104 18.83 20.77 33.95
C PRO A 104 18.12 19.43 34.12
N GLU A 105 18.04 18.94 35.36
CA GLU A 105 17.28 17.73 35.67
C GLU A 105 15.78 17.96 35.42
N VAL A 106 15.15 17.05 34.68
CA VAL A 106 13.74 17.13 34.28
C VAL A 106 12.97 15.89 34.77
N ASN A 107 11.64 15.96 34.72
CA ASN A 107 10.76 14.84 35.07
C ASN A 107 9.79 14.51 33.91
N TYR A 108 8.99 13.47 34.11
CA TYR A 108 7.98 13.03 33.14
C TYR A 108 6.92 14.10 32.82
N VAL A 109 6.59 14.99 33.76
CA VAL A 109 5.64 16.08 33.50
C VAL A 109 6.19 17.00 32.41
N VAL A 110 7.46 17.41 32.52
CA VAL A 110 8.11 18.24 31.49
C VAL A 110 8.13 17.53 30.14
N LEU A 111 8.50 16.25 30.10
CA LEU A 111 8.53 15.46 28.85
C LEU A 111 7.14 15.43 28.19
N LEU A 112 6.11 15.00 28.93
CA LEU A 112 4.77 14.81 28.38
C LEU A 112 4.12 16.13 27.97
N GLU A 113 4.33 17.20 28.74
CA GLU A 113 3.81 18.52 28.39
C GLU A 113 4.50 19.11 27.15
N VAL A 114 5.81 18.89 26.97
CA VAL A 114 6.53 19.28 25.75
C VAL A 114 6.00 18.51 24.55
N VAL A 115 5.87 17.18 24.66
CA VAL A 115 5.35 16.34 23.57
C VAL A 115 3.93 16.77 23.19
N ARG A 116 3.06 16.97 24.18
CA ARG A 116 1.67 17.42 23.99
C ARG A 116 1.61 18.78 23.31
N ALA A 117 2.36 19.77 23.80
CA ALA A 117 2.34 21.12 23.28
C ALA A 117 2.92 21.25 21.86
N LEU A 118 3.81 20.33 21.45
CA LEU A 118 4.39 20.26 20.11
C LEU A 118 3.59 19.36 19.15
N ALA A 119 2.44 18.81 19.58
CA ALA A 119 1.67 17.81 18.83
C ALA A 119 2.53 16.62 18.36
N ALA A 120 3.49 16.21 19.20
CA ALA A 120 4.52 15.22 18.87
C ALA A 120 4.13 13.80 19.29
N ALA A 121 2.84 13.49 19.42
CA ALA A 121 2.35 12.15 19.76
C ALA A 121 2.88 11.05 18.80
N PRO A 122 2.94 11.25 17.46
CA PRO A 122 3.51 10.25 16.55
C PRO A 122 4.99 9.98 16.81
N ILE A 123 5.76 11.02 17.19
CA ILE A 123 7.19 10.88 17.52
C ILE A 123 7.34 10.10 18.84
N PHE A 124 6.54 10.45 19.84
CA PHE A 124 6.56 9.79 21.14
C PHE A 124 6.18 8.31 21.04
N ALA A 125 5.10 7.98 20.32
CA ALA A 125 4.68 6.61 20.06
C ALA A 125 5.75 5.80 19.29
N ARG A 126 6.42 6.41 18.30
CA ARG A 126 7.55 5.74 17.60
C ARG A 126 8.68 5.39 18.55
N PHE A 127 9.07 6.28 19.46
CA PHE A 127 10.07 5.96 20.48
C PHE A 127 9.58 4.85 21.42
N LEU A 128 8.31 4.86 21.85
CA LEU A 128 7.73 3.77 22.65
C LEU A 128 7.84 2.42 21.95
N LEU A 129 7.53 2.35 20.65
CA LEU A 129 7.58 1.11 19.85
C LEU A 129 8.98 0.51 19.71
N HIS A 130 10.04 1.22 20.13
CA HIS A 130 11.41 0.70 20.16
C HIS A 130 11.83 0.21 21.56
N LEU A 131 10.96 0.32 22.56
CA LEU A 131 11.20 -0.16 23.92
C LEU A 131 10.61 -1.57 24.13
N PRO A 132 11.11 -2.34 25.12
CA PRO A 132 10.47 -3.60 25.51
C PRO A 132 9.03 -3.39 25.96
N GLN A 133 8.14 -4.36 25.71
CA GLN A 133 6.70 -4.25 26.02
C GLN A 133 6.40 -3.89 27.48
N SER A 134 7.19 -4.41 28.43
CA SER A 134 7.06 -4.05 29.86
C SER A 134 7.34 -2.57 30.12
N GLN A 135 8.29 -1.98 29.38
CA GLN A 135 8.58 -0.56 29.46
C GLN A 135 7.47 0.25 28.79
N ILE A 136 6.93 -0.20 27.65
CA ILE A 136 5.78 0.46 27.00
C ILE A 136 4.63 0.57 27.99
N ALA A 137 4.27 -0.52 28.68
CA ALA A 137 3.24 -0.51 29.72
C ALA A 137 3.54 0.50 30.83
N THR A 138 4.79 0.53 31.34
CA THR A 138 5.22 1.47 32.39
C THR A 138 5.11 2.93 31.95
N GLU A 139 5.54 3.24 30.73
CA GLU A 139 5.45 4.59 30.17
C GLU A 139 4.00 5.01 29.89
N LEU A 140 3.14 4.07 29.49
CA LEU A 140 1.72 4.32 29.33
C LEU A 140 1.03 4.57 30.67
N GLU A 141 1.35 3.83 31.73
CA GLU A 141 0.84 4.12 33.08
C GLU A 141 1.24 5.53 33.54
N ARG A 142 2.49 5.94 33.27
CA ARG A 142 2.97 7.31 33.54
C ARG A 142 2.18 8.36 32.74
N LEU A 143 1.90 8.11 31.46
CA LEU A 143 1.07 8.96 30.62
C LEU A 143 -0.37 9.06 31.17
N VAL A 144 -0.99 7.93 31.51
CA VAL A 144 -2.35 7.87 32.07
C VAL A 144 -2.41 8.64 33.39
N GLN A 145 -1.42 8.46 34.26
CA GLN A 145 -1.32 9.21 35.52
C GLN A 145 -1.18 10.71 35.27
N HIS A 146 -0.42 11.12 34.26
CA HIS A 146 -0.28 12.52 33.88
C HIS A 146 -1.59 13.13 33.34
N VAL A 147 -2.35 12.39 32.52
CA VAL A 147 -3.66 12.83 32.01
C VAL A 147 -4.65 13.01 33.18
N ARG A 148 -4.65 12.07 34.15
CA ARG A 148 -5.48 12.12 35.36
C ARG A 148 -5.04 13.22 36.34
N SER A 149 -3.79 13.65 36.29
CA SER A 149 -3.27 14.70 37.17
C SER A 149 -3.86 16.06 36.81
N GLY A 150 -4.23 16.83 37.83
CA GLY A 150 -4.83 18.15 37.68
C GLY A 150 -3.83 19.21 37.20
N PRO A 151 -4.25 20.17 36.35
CA PRO A 151 -5.57 20.27 35.71
C PRO A 151 -5.71 19.28 34.55
N THR A 152 -6.80 18.52 34.52
CA THR A 152 -7.15 17.65 33.39
C THR A 152 -7.91 18.44 32.34
N ARG A 153 -7.41 18.44 31.10
CA ARG A 153 -8.00 19.16 29.97
C ARG A 153 -8.37 18.19 28.86
N GLU A 154 -9.28 18.59 27.97
CA GLU A 154 -9.63 17.77 26.80
C GLU A 154 -8.43 17.54 25.88
N GLU A 155 -7.47 18.48 25.83
CA GLU A 155 -6.23 18.28 25.07
C GLU A 155 -5.39 17.12 25.61
N ASP A 156 -5.47 16.82 26.91
CA ASP A 156 -4.75 15.69 27.51
C ASP A 156 -5.39 14.36 27.09
N VAL A 157 -6.73 14.34 27.01
CA VAL A 157 -7.47 13.17 26.50
C VAL A 157 -7.16 12.95 25.02
N ARG A 158 -7.16 14.02 24.21
CA ARG A 158 -6.75 13.95 22.80
C ARG A 158 -5.33 13.41 22.65
N PHE A 159 -4.39 13.90 23.45
CA PHE A 159 -3.01 13.42 23.44
C PHE A 159 -2.90 11.93 23.77
N LEU A 160 -3.65 11.43 24.77
CA LEU A 160 -3.71 9.99 25.06
C LEU A 160 -4.24 9.18 23.87
N LEU A 161 -5.32 9.63 23.24
CA LEU A 161 -5.92 8.96 22.09
C LEU A 161 -5.01 8.98 20.85
N GLU A 162 -4.28 10.06 20.62
CA GLU A 162 -3.28 10.16 19.55
C GLU A 162 -2.13 9.17 19.79
N VAL A 163 -1.57 9.11 21.01
CA VAL A 163 -0.53 8.14 21.35
C VAL A 163 -1.04 6.71 21.20
N TRP A 164 -2.25 6.42 21.70
CA TRP A 164 -2.88 5.11 21.55
C TRP A 164 -2.99 4.72 20.07
N TRP A 165 -3.57 5.57 19.23
CA TRP A 165 -3.75 5.25 17.82
C TRP A 165 -2.41 5.10 17.07
N GLU A 166 -1.41 5.93 17.38
CA GLU A 166 -0.07 5.81 16.78
C GLU A 166 0.66 4.54 17.21
N LEU A 167 0.42 4.02 18.41
CA LEU A 167 0.92 2.70 18.83
C LEU A 167 0.28 1.57 18.00
N TRP A 168 -1.02 1.68 17.69
CA TRP A 168 -1.74 0.73 16.85
C TRP A 168 -1.29 0.74 15.38
N LYS A 169 -0.80 1.88 14.88
CA LYS A 169 -0.21 1.96 13.54
C LYS A 169 1.12 1.22 13.39
N GLY A 170 1.78 0.88 14.50
CA GLY A 170 3.06 0.18 14.48
C GLY A 170 4.20 0.97 13.81
N GLN A 171 5.29 0.28 13.52
CA GLN A 171 6.47 0.85 12.86
C GLN A 171 6.22 0.97 11.33
N ASP A 172 6.72 2.04 10.70
CA ASP A 172 6.61 2.25 9.25
C ASP A 172 7.65 1.35 8.54
N GLU A 173 7.28 0.12 8.18
CA GLU A 173 8.17 -0.88 7.55
C GLU A 173 8.82 -0.37 6.25
N GLN A 174 8.22 0.63 5.60
CA GLN A 174 8.68 1.13 4.30
C GLN A 174 9.87 2.08 4.34
N LYS A 175 10.33 2.48 5.52
CA LYS A 175 11.61 3.18 5.65
C LYS A 175 12.57 2.21 6.30
N GLU A 176 13.44 1.61 5.49
CA GLU A 176 14.75 1.16 5.94
C GLU A 176 15.49 2.40 6.48
N GLU A 177 15.11 2.85 7.67
CA GLU A 177 15.86 3.84 8.40
C GLU A 177 17.18 3.16 8.73
N GLY A 178 18.26 3.67 8.12
CA GLY A 178 19.61 3.15 8.28
C GLY A 178 19.98 2.96 9.76
N GLU A 179 21.06 2.23 9.99
CA GLU A 179 21.57 1.90 11.34
C GLU A 179 21.72 3.14 12.26
N ASP A 180 21.87 4.33 11.67
CA ASP A 180 21.99 5.64 12.33
C ASP A 180 20.66 6.36 12.66
N SER A 181 19.51 5.68 12.70
CA SER A 181 18.24 6.33 13.06
C SER A 181 18.20 6.78 14.53
N ILE A 182 17.60 7.93 14.82
CA ILE A 182 17.53 8.50 16.18
C ILE A 182 16.76 7.55 17.12
N GLU A 183 15.75 6.82 16.63
CA GLU A 183 15.01 5.80 17.39
C GLU A 183 15.88 4.63 17.80
N LYS A 184 16.70 4.09 16.88
CA LYS A 184 17.64 3.01 17.19
C LYS A 184 18.69 3.48 18.19
N MET A 185 19.22 4.70 18.03
CA MET A 185 20.11 5.31 19.02
C MET A 185 19.43 5.45 20.38
N PHE A 186 18.18 5.95 20.42
CA PHE A 186 17.40 6.05 21.66
C PHE A 186 17.22 4.70 22.35
N ALA A 187 16.82 3.67 21.61
CA ALA A 187 16.64 2.32 22.13
C ALA A 187 17.95 1.73 22.68
N GLY A 188 19.07 1.92 21.98
CA GLY A 188 20.38 1.48 22.44
C GLY A 188 20.83 2.19 23.72
N GLN A 189 20.60 3.50 23.82
CA GLN A 189 20.90 4.26 25.04
C GLN A 189 19.99 3.83 26.20
N PHE A 190 18.69 3.64 25.96
CA PHE A 190 17.77 3.10 26.96
C PHE A 190 18.23 1.72 27.44
N ALA A 191 18.53 0.79 26.54
CA ALA A 191 18.99 -0.56 26.89
C ALA A 191 20.24 -0.51 27.78
N ARG A 192 21.19 0.41 27.50
CA ARG A 192 22.38 0.62 28.34
C ARG A 192 22.03 1.17 29.73
N LEU A 193 21.08 2.10 29.82
CA LEU A 193 20.62 2.64 31.11
C LEU A 193 19.86 1.59 31.93
N SER A 194 19.09 0.74 31.27
CA SER A 194 18.31 -0.35 31.89
C SER A 194 19.15 -1.58 32.24
N SER A 195 20.27 -1.81 31.54
CA SER A 195 21.24 -2.84 31.89
C SER A 195 21.96 -2.43 33.18
N LYS A 196 21.32 -2.71 34.32
CA LYS A 196 21.90 -2.52 35.67
C LYS A 196 23.37 -2.93 35.69
N SER A 197 24.25 -1.95 35.94
CA SER A 197 25.16 -1.90 37.09
C SER A 197 25.76 -3.24 37.59
N SER A 198 26.15 -4.13 36.67
CA SER A 198 26.87 -5.37 36.95
C SER A 198 28.39 -5.19 36.98
N SER A 199 28.90 -3.99 36.70
CA SER A 199 30.27 -3.64 37.07
C SER A 199 30.34 -3.34 38.57
N LEU A 200 30.50 -4.42 39.32
CA LEU A 200 31.36 -4.43 40.49
C LEU A 200 32.51 -3.45 40.26
N SER A 201 32.71 -2.51 41.19
CA SER A 201 34.00 -1.81 41.24
C SER A 201 35.09 -2.89 41.34
N PRO A 202 36.20 -2.79 40.59
CA PRO A 202 37.29 -3.72 40.75
C PRO A 202 38.15 -3.27 41.93
N GLN A 203 37.59 -3.19 43.15
CA GLN A 203 38.33 -3.17 44.42
C GLN A 203 37.38 -3.04 45.63
N ALA A 204 37.06 -4.16 46.27
CA ALA A 204 37.30 -4.37 47.71
C ALA A 204 36.75 -5.74 48.13
N ALA A 205 37.64 -6.54 48.73
CA ALA A 205 37.35 -7.90 49.14
C ALA A 205 36.69 -7.96 50.53
N LYS A 206 35.86 -9.01 50.68
CA LYS A 206 35.49 -9.75 51.90
C LYS A 206 34.24 -9.32 52.69
N ARG A 207 33.28 -10.26 52.61
CA ARG A 207 32.28 -10.67 53.61
C ARG A 207 31.17 -9.67 53.91
N LEU A 208 29.99 -9.98 53.37
CA LEU A 208 28.73 -10.03 54.12
C LEU A 208 27.75 -10.92 53.34
N LYS A 209 27.30 -12.01 53.97
CA LYS A 209 26.10 -12.74 53.54
C LYS A 209 24.92 -11.86 53.94
N LEU A 210 24.15 -11.38 52.97
CA LEU A 210 22.82 -10.84 53.23
C LEU A 210 21.80 -11.79 52.60
N ASP A 211 20.86 -12.23 53.41
CA ASP A 211 19.73 -13.08 53.02
C ASP A 211 18.84 -12.37 52.00
N ALA A 212 18.53 -13.06 50.91
CA ALA A 212 17.57 -12.64 49.90
C ALA A 212 16.15 -12.94 50.42
N SER A 213 15.67 -12.12 51.34
CA SER A 213 14.26 -12.04 51.71
C SER A 213 13.92 -10.58 51.86
N ASP A 214 13.62 -9.94 50.72
CA ASP A 214 12.79 -8.74 50.56
C ASP A 214 12.89 -8.29 49.09
N LEU A 215 12.31 -9.07 48.17
CA LEU A 215 11.95 -8.56 46.85
C LEU A 215 10.55 -7.93 46.95
N PRO A 216 10.34 -6.67 46.55
CA PRO A 216 9.01 -6.13 46.32
C PRO A 216 8.30 -6.94 45.23
N ALA A 217 6.97 -6.92 45.29
CA ALA A 217 6.03 -7.67 44.46
C ALA A 217 6.37 -7.74 42.96
N SER A 218 5.90 -8.81 42.33
CA SER A 218 5.91 -9.06 40.88
C SER A 218 5.72 -7.79 40.04
N PRO A 219 6.42 -7.64 38.90
CA PRO A 219 6.28 -6.48 38.03
C PRO A 219 4.81 -6.28 37.61
N PRO A 220 4.36 -5.02 37.40
CA PRO A 220 3.01 -4.75 36.91
C PRO A 220 2.76 -5.50 35.60
N THR A 221 1.55 -6.03 35.46
CA THR A 221 1.08 -6.72 34.25
C THR A 221 1.28 -5.83 33.04
N ALA A 222 2.08 -6.28 32.06
CA ALA A 222 2.44 -5.54 30.85
C ALA A 222 1.29 -5.44 29.81
N ASP A 223 0.04 -5.45 30.27
CA ASP A 223 -1.13 -5.44 29.39
C ASP A 223 -1.50 -4.01 28.99
N VAL A 224 -0.98 -3.62 27.83
CA VAL A 224 -1.23 -2.31 27.18
C VAL A 224 -2.72 -2.09 26.91
N VAL A 225 -3.45 -3.11 26.46
CA VAL A 225 -4.88 -3.00 26.14
C VAL A 225 -5.69 -2.71 27.39
N ASN A 226 -5.38 -3.42 28.48
CA ASN A 226 -6.03 -3.22 29.78
C ASN A 226 -5.78 -1.80 30.32
N ILE A 227 -4.53 -1.31 30.26
CA ILE A 227 -4.16 0.03 30.72
C ILE A 227 -4.97 1.10 29.97
N LEU A 228 -5.05 1.01 28.65
CA LEU A 228 -5.69 2.03 27.80
C LEU A 228 -7.21 2.05 27.96
N LEU A 229 -7.87 0.89 28.01
CA LEU A 229 -9.33 0.81 28.20
C LEU A 229 -9.76 1.33 29.58
N HIS A 230 -9.02 0.97 30.65
CA HIS A 230 -9.28 1.51 31.98
C HIS A 230 -8.93 2.99 32.09
N ALA A 231 -7.88 3.45 31.40
CA ALA A 231 -7.57 4.87 31.30
C ALA A 231 -8.74 5.66 30.72
N LEU A 232 -9.31 5.21 29.60
CA LEU A 232 -10.45 5.85 28.96
C LEU A 232 -11.70 5.82 29.84
N LYS A 233 -11.96 4.69 30.52
CA LYS A 233 -13.05 4.54 31.50
C LYS A 233 -12.98 5.57 32.61
N ASP A 234 -11.79 5.84 33.13
CA ASP A 234 -11.56 6.72 34.27
C ASP A 234 -11.60 8.22 33.91
N ILE A 235 -11.41 8.57 32.63
CA ILE A 235 -11.43 9.97 32.15
C ILE A 235 -12.70 10.30 31.34
N LYS A 236 -13.68 9.38 31.26
CA LYS A 236 -14.86 9.50 30.40
C LYS A 236 -15.71 10.75 30.67
N ASP A 237 -15.73 11.24 31.91
CA ASP A 237 -16.45 12.44 32.35
C ASP A 237 -15.75 13.74 31.95
N LYS A 238 -14.51 13.67 31.46
CA LYS A 238 -13.73 14.83 30.99
C LYS A 238 -13.93 15.15 29.52
N ILE A 239 -14.61 14.28 28.77
CA ILE A 239 -14.93 14.48 27.36
C ILE A 239 -16.28 15.19 27.26
N SER A 240 -16.27 16.41 26.74
CA SER A 240 -17.47 17.24 26.52
C SER A 240 -17.78 17.47 25.05
N ARG A 241 -16.80 17.27 24.14
CA ARG A 241 -17.02 17.40 22.70
C ARG A 241 -17.38 16.09 22.02
N THR A 242 -18.37 16.14 21.13
CA THR A 242 -18.82 15.00 20.30
C THR A 242 -17.71 14.43 19.43
N ASP A 243 -16.89 15.26 18.78
CA ASP A 243 -15.82 14.79 17.88
C ASP A 243 -14.78 13.91 18.60
N LEU A 244 -14.39 14.32 19.81
CA LEU A 244 -13.44 13.58 20.65
C LEU A 244 -14.08 12.30 21.21
N CYS A 245 -15.36 12.34 21.57
CA CYS A 245 -16.13 11.16 21.97
C CYS A 245 -16.19 10.11 20.86
N LEU A 246 -16.53 10.52 19.63
CA LEU A 246 -16.58 9.64 18.46
C LEU A 246 -15.21 9.04 18.14
N GLN A 247 -14.14 9.84 18.25
CA GLN A 247 -12.76 9.39 18.08
C GLN A 247 -12.37 8.35 19.14
N ALA A 248 -12.67 8.61 20.41
CA ALA A 248 -12.36 7.70 21.52
C ALA A 248 -13.06 6.34 21.33
N LEU A 249 -14.34 6.36 20.95
CA LEU A 249 -15.11 5.15 20.71
C LEU A 249 -14.59 4.37 19.50
N SER A 250 -14.23 5.05 18.41
CA SER A 250 -13.64 4.42 17.22
C SER A 250 -12.32 3.71 17.55
N ILE A 251 -11.41 4.36 18.29
CA ILE A 251 -10.13 3.77 18.71
C ILE A 251 -10.36 2.56 19.64
N ALA A 252 -11.30 2.66 20.58
CA ALA A 252 -11.63 1.57 21.49
C ALA A 252 -12.22 0.35 20.74
N LEU A 253 -13.09 0.59 19.75
CA LEU A 253 -13.65 -0.47 18.89
C LEU A 253 -12.59 -1.09 17.97
N ASP A 254 -11.70 -0.29 17.38
CA ASP A 254 -10.61 -0.81 16.56
C ASP A 254 -9.61 -1.60 17.41
N THR A 255 -9.38 -1.19 18.66
CA THR A 255 -8.60 -1.95 19.64
C THR A 255 -9.27 -3.29 19.96
N LEU A 256 -10.58 -3.29 20.23
CA LEU A 256 -11.35 -4.52 20.46
C LEU A 256 -11.24 -5.47 19.26
N TYR A 257 -11.44 -4.93 18.06
CA TYR A 257 -11.39 -5.68 16.81
C TYR A 257 -10.01 -6.32 16.58
N THR A 258 -8.96 -5.49 16.57
CA THR A 258 -7.59 -5.92 16.24
C THR A 258 -6.91 -6.74 17.32
N ALA A 259 -7.32 -6.63 18.59
CA ALA A 259 -6.72 -7.39 19.68
C ALA A 259 -7.46 -8.70 20.02
N PHE A 260 -8.73 -8.85 19.64
CA PHE A 260 -9.55 -10.00 20.04
C PHE A 260 -10.35 -10.69 18.94
N LEU A 261 -10.67 -10.02 17.84
CA LEU A 261 -11.63 -10.51 16.84
C LEU A 261 -11.00 -10.94 15.52
N ILE A 262 -9.70 -10.71 15.33
CA ILE A 262 -8.96 -11.15 14.14
C ILE A 262 -7.63 -11.79 14.55
N ASP A 263 -7.28 -12.87 13.85
CA ASP A 263 -5.99 -13.56 14.02
C ASP A 263 -5.00 -13.25 12.87
N GLY A 264 -5.48 -12.64 11.78
CA GLY A 264 -4.70 -12.32 10.60
C GLY A 264 -5.13 -10.99 9.96
N ALA A 265 -4.24 -10.41 9.14
CA ALA A 265 -4.54 -9.16 8.44
C ALA A 265 -5.66 -9.35 7.42
N VAL A 266 -6.71 -8.53 7.52
CA VAL A 266 -7.87 -8.60 6.63
C VAL A 266 -7.66 -7.66 5.43
N GLY A 267 -7.44 -8.23 4.25
CA GLY A 267 -7.29 -7.48 3.00
C GLY A 267 -8.63 -6.91 2.50
N LEU A 268 -8.62 -5.66 2.03
CA LEU A 268 -9.75 -5.06 1.32
C LEU A 268 -9.49 -5.02 -0.19
N PRO A 269 -10.53 -5.18 -1.03
CA PRO A 269 -10.45 -4.85 -2.45
C PRO A 269 -10.07 -3.38 -2.67
N ALA A 270 -9.31 -3.09 -3.75
CA ALA A 270 -8.86 -1.72 -4.04
C ALA A 270 -10.01 -0.72 -4.22
N ILE A 271 -11.16 -1.16 -4.74
CA ILE A 271 -12.35 -0.32 -4.91
C ILE A 271 -12.91 0.15 -3.56
N GLU A 272 -12.97 -0.73 -2.56
CA GLU A 272 -13.43 -0.38 -1.21
C GLU A 272 -12.43 0.53 -0.51
N LYS A 273 -11.13 0.25 -0.62
CA LYS A 273 -10.07 1.15 -0.13
C LYS A 273 -10.22 2.54 -0.76
N MET A 274 -10.47 2.62 -2.05
CA MET A 274 -10.66 3.88 -2.78
C MET A 274 -11.87 4.66 -2.27
N HIS A 275 -13.01 4.01 -2.06
CA HIS A 275 -14.20 4.67 -1.50
C HIS A 275 -13.95 5.22 -0.10
N ILE A 276 -13.22 4.48 0.74
CA ILE A 276 -12.83 4.95 2.06
C ILE A 276 -11.92 6.18 1.96
N LEU A 277 -10.86 6.11 1.14
CA LEU A 277 -9.92 7.23 0.96
C LEU A 277 -10.62 8.47 0.38
N SER A 278 -11.53 8.30 -0.56
CA SER A 278 -12.37 9.35 -1.15
C SER A 278 -13.17 10.10 -0.07
N LYS A 279 -13.82 9.38 0.85
CA LYS A 279 -14.53 9.98 1.99
C LYS A 279 -13.58 10.72 2.93
N VAL A 280 -12.42 10.15 3.28
CA VAL A 280 -11.41 10.82 4.13
C VAL A 280 -10.93 12.12 3.51
N VAL A 281 -10.52 12.08 2.24
CA VAL A 281 -10.02 13.25 1.50
C VAL A 281 -11.10 14.33 1.40
N ARG A 282 -12.34 13.96 1.10
CA ARG A 282 -13.43 14.92 0.98
C ARG A 282 -13.69 15.66 2.29
N ILE A 283 -13.69 14.94 3.42
CA ILE A 283 -13.86 15.54 4.75
C ILE A 283 -12.69 16.51 5.05
N ARG A 284 -11.47 16.15 4.64
CA ARG A 284 -10.27 16.99 4.80
C ARG A 284 -10.32 18.24 3.93
N GLU A 285 -10.75 18.10 2.68
CA GLU A 285 -10.94 19.23 1.75
C GLU A 285 -12.03 20.19 2.22
N GLN A 286 -13.11 19.69 2.83
CA GLN A 286 -14.13 20.51 3.48
C GLN A 286 -13.57 21.34 4.64
N ASN A 287 -12.52 20.85 5.30
CA ASN A 287 -11.80 21.55 6.37
C ASN A 287 -10.65 22.43 5.86
N GLY A 288 -10.51 22.60 4.54
CA GLY A 288 -9.49 23.46 3.91
C GLY A 288 -8.13 22.81 3.69
N GLU A 289 -7.97 21.51 3.94
CA GLU A 289 -6.74 20.77 3.66
C GLU A 289 -6.69 20.36 2.18
N LYS A 290 -5.51 20.45 1.55
CA LYS A 290 -5.32 20.02 0.15
C LYS A 290 -4.97 18.54 0.10
N LEU A 291 -5.31 17.88 -1.01
CA LEU A 291 -4.85 16.52 -1.30
C LEU A 291 -3.32 16.49 -1.46
N THR A 292 -2.64 15.84 -0.52
CA THR A 292 -1.19 15.60 -0.52
C THR A 292 -0.87 14.10 -0.45
N PRO A 293 0.29 13.66 -0.94
CA PRO A 293 0.70 12.26 -0.81
C PRO A 293 0.88 11.84 0.65
N GLU A 294 1.27 12.77 1.54
CA GLU A 294 1.40 12.51 2.98
C GLU A 294 0.05 12.22 3.64
N LEU A 295 -1.00 12.97 3.27
CA LEU A 295 -2.36 12.74 3.76
C LEU A 295 -2.86 11.35 3.34
N LEU A 296 -2.60 10.95 2.09
CA LEU A 296 -2.96 9.61 1.60
C LEU A 296 -2.15 8.51 2.26
N LYS A 297 -0.84 8.73 2.46
CA LYS A 297 0.00 7.78 3.19
C LYS A 297 -0.53 7.57 4.61
N GLU A 298 -0.90 8.66 5.29
CA GLU A 298 -1.47 8.60 6.63
C GLU A 298 -2.84 7.92 6.66
N ALA A 299 -3.71 8.19 5.69
CA ALA A 299 -5.00 7.54 5.59
C ALA A 299 -4.89 6.03 5.26
N LEU A 300 -3.93 5.63 4.44
CA LEU A 300 -3.60 4.22 4.17
C LEU A 300 -3.06 3.54 5.43
N ARG A 301 -2.20 4.22 6.18
CA ARG A 301 -1.66 3.72 7.46
C ARG A 301 -2.76 3.54 8.51
N ASP A 302 -3.68 4.50 8.62
CA ASP A 302 -4.89 4.38 9.45
C ASP A 302 -5.72 3.15 9.04
N LEU A 303 -5.93 2.95 7.74
CA LEU A 303 -6.72 1.85 7.20
C LEU A 303 -6.10 0.47 7.46
N HIS A 304 -4.76 0.41 7.35
CA HIS A 304 -3.97 -0.79 7.62
C HIS A 304 -4.00 -1.14 9.11
N ALA A 305 -3.77 -0.14 9.98
CA ALA A 305 -3.79 -0.30 11.43
C ALA A 305 -5.13 -0.85 11.94
N SER A 306 -6.25 -0.41 11.36
CA SER A 306 -7.58 -0.86 11.78
C SER A 306 -7.95 -2.29 11.32
N ARG A 307 -7.07 -3.00 10.59
CA ARG A 307 -7.34 -4.31 9.97
C ARG A 307 -6.22 -5.33 10.15
N THR A 308 -5.16 -4.94 10.84
CA THR A 308 -4.03 -5.81 11.15
C THR A 308 -4.12 -6.19 12.62
N PRO A 309 -3.88 -7.46 12.99
CA PRO A 309 -3.83 -7.85 14.39
C PRO A 309 -2.89 -6.96 15.18
N SER A 310 -3.33 -6.56 16.38
CA SER A 310 -2.54 -5.75 17.28
C SER A 310 -1.27 -6.51 17.69
N GLN A 311 -0.13 -5.81 17.72
CA GLN A 311 1.10 -6.34 18.32
C GLN A 311 1.02 -6.46 19.86
N PHE A 312 -0.02 -5.89 20.48
CA PHE A 312 -0.25 -5.94 21.92
C PHE A 312 -1.29 -7.02 22.24
N GLU A 313 -0.81 -8.21 22.59
CA GLU A 313 -1.68 -9.30 23.03
C GLU A 313 -2.31 -9.01 24.40
N PRO A 314 -3.64 -9.13 24.54
CA PRO A 314 -4.33 -8.92 25.80
C PRO A 314 -4.07 -10.10 26.75
N THR A 315 -3.39 -9.84 27.87
CA THR A 315 -2.98 -10.88 28.84
C THR A 315 -3.71 -10.78 30.19
N GLY A 316 -4.19 -9.59 30.54
CA GLY A 316 -4.88 -9.25 31.78
C GLY A 316 -6.37 -8.92 31.61
N ILE A 317 -6.85 -8.64 30.40
CA ILE A 317 -8.28 -8.37 30.11
C ILE A 317 -8.86 -9.35 29.09
N LYS A 318 -10.07 -9.85 29.35
CA LYS A 318 -10.81 -10.76 28.44
C LYS A 318 -11.75 -9.98 27.53
N LEU A 319 -12.12 -10.56 26.38
CA LEU A 319 -13.04 -9.96 25.41
C LEU A 319 -14.38 -9.51 26.01
N GLY A 320 -14.99 -10.28 26.92
CA GLY A 320 -16.25 -9.90 27.59
C GLY A 320 -16.10 -8.62 28.41
N GLU A 321 -15.04 -8.54 29.22
CA GLU A 321 -14.72 -7.37 30.03
C GLU A 321 -14.43 -6.13 29.18
N ALA A 322 -13.62 -6.28 28.11
CA ALA A 322 -13.37 -5.20 27.15
C ALA A 322 -14.68 -4.71 26.49
N SER A 323 -15.53 -5.64 26.06
CA SER A 323 -16.84 -5.34 25.47
C SER A 323 -17.74 -4.59 26.45
N LYS A 324 -17.73 -4.98 27.73
CA LYS A 324 -18.47 -4.30 28.78
C LYS A 324 -17.97 -2.88 29.02
N ILE A 325 -16.65 -2.67 29.10
CA ILE A 325 -16.08 -1.33 29.28
C ILE A 325 -16.51 -0.40 28.14
N ILE A 326 -16.41 -0.87 26.89
CA ILE A 326 -16.80 -0.10 25.71
C ILE A 326 -18.31 0.19 25.71
N THR A 327 -19.13 -0.80 26.09
CA THR A 327 -20.59 -0.62 26.20
C THR A 327 -20.95 0.42 27.26
N ASP A 328 -20.34 0.34 28.46
CA ASP A 328 -20.57 1.27 29.56
C ASP A 328 -20.15 2.71 29.18
N LEU A 329 -19.04 2.86 28.44
CA LEU A 329 -18.56 4.13 27.91
C LEU A 329 -19.57 4.72 26.91
N ALA A 330 -20.01 3.91 25.94
CA ALA A 330 -20.89 4.36 24.89
C ALA A 330 -22.28 4.74 25.44
N GLN A 331 -22.84 3.96 26.37
CA GLN A 331 -24.09 4.30 27.06
C GLN A 331 -23.97 5.59 27.88
N PHE A 332 -22.84 5.80 28.57
CA PHE A 332 -22.59 7.03 29.32
C PHE A 332 -22.59 8.26 28.40
N TRP A 333 -21.85 8.21 27.28
CA TRP A 333 -21.81 9.32 26.34
C TRP A 333 -23.12 9.52 25.57
N GLN A 334 -23.85 8.45 25.26
CA GLN A 334 -25.20 8.53 24.69
C GLN A 334 -26.16 9.24 25.65
N SER A 335 -26.15 8.87 26.93
CA SER A 335 -26.98 9.48 27.97
C SER A 335 -26.69 10.98 28.16
N ASN A 336 -25.43 11.38 27.92
CA ASN A 336 -25.00 12.77 27.97
C ASN A 336 -25.23 13.53 26.65
N GLY A 337 -25.86 12.92 25.65
CA GLY A 337 -26.16 13.56 24.36
C GLY A 337 -24.96 13.75 23.44
N LEU A 338 -23.83 13.08 23.70
CA LEU A 338 -22.61 13.19 22.89
C LEU A 338 -22.62 12.29 21.65
N LEU A 339 -23.52 11.29 21.61
CA LEU A 339 -23.69 10.32 20.51
C LEU A 339 -25.03 10.53 19.77
N GLY A 340 -25.31 11.76 19.34
CA GLY A 340 -26.47 12.11 18.50
C GLY A 340 -26.21 11.94 16.99
N THR A 341 -27.22 12.17 16.15
CA THR A 341 -27.11 12.18 14.68
C THR A 341 -26.02 13.15 14.24
N SER A 342 -24.83 12.62 13.98
CA SER A 342 -23.67 13.40 13.64
C SER A 342 -23.78 13.90 12.21
N GLU A 343 -23.61 15.21 12.03
CA GLU A 343 -23.17 15.78 10.75
C GLU A 343 -21.91 15.04 10.26
N SER A 344 -21.64 15.06 8.95
CA SER A 344 -20.55 14.31 8.33
C SER A 344 -19.16 14.80 8.79
N SER A 345 -18.71 14.36 9.96
CA SER A 345 -17.40 14.64 10.54
C SER A 345 -16.43 13.48 10.29
N GLY A 346 -15.12 13.77 10.33
CA GLY A 346 -14.09 12.74 10.17
C GLY A 346 -14.17 11.66 11.25
N SER A 347 -14.44 12.03 12.50
CA SER A 347 -14.60 11.10 13.61
C SER A 347 -15.86 10.23 13.47
N ALA A 348 -16.96 10.79 12.98
CA ALA A 348 -18.19 10.03 12.73
C ALA A 348 -17.98 8.97 11.65
N PHE A 349 -17.27 9.32 10.58
CA PHE A 349 -16.94 8.37 9.52
C PHE A 349 -15.98 7.28 10.00
N LYS A 350 -14.96 7.61 10.79
CA LYS A 350 -14.08 6.60 11.40
C LYS A 350 -14.86 5.65 12.29
N LEU A 351 -15.75 6.19 13.13
CA LEU A 351 -16.62 5.37 13.98
C LEU A 351 -17.53 4.46 13.15
N GLU A 352 -18.19 4.96 12.10
CA GLU A 352 -19.02 4.16 11.20
C GLU A 352 -18.28 2.90 10.72
N GLN A 353 -17.03 3.06 10.27
CA GLN A 353 -16.26 1.92 9.81
C GLN A 353 -15.86 0.96 10.93
N SER A 354 -15.46 1.48 12.11
CA SER A 354 -15.14 0.63 13.26
C SER A 354 -16.35 -0.17 13.70
N VAL A 355 -17.53 0.45 13.70
CA VAL A 355 -18.81 -0.20 14.03
C VAL A 355 -19.13 -1.31 13.04
N GLN A 356 -19.04 -1.03 11.73
CA GLN A 356 -19.28 -2.05 10.70
C GLN A 356 -18.34 -3.25 10.85
N ARG A 357 -17.03 -3.02 11.04
CA ARG A 357 -16.04 -4.09 11.24
C ARG A 357 -16.35 -4.96 12.45
N VAL A 358 -16.60 -4.33 13.60
CA VAL A 358 -16.89 -5.06 14.85
C VAL A 358 -18.20 -5.84 14.73
N LEU A 359 -19.24 -5.25 14.13
CA LEU A 359 -20.52 -5.94 13.92
C LEU A 359 -20.35 -7.19 13.03
N THR A 360 -19.64 -7.07 11.90
CA THR A 360 -19.38 -8.21 11.01
C THR A 360 -18.62 -9.33 11.74
N ALA A 361 -17.54 -9.00 12.47
CA ALA A 361 -16.76 -10.02 13.17
C ALA A 361 -17.50 -10.66 14.35
N LEU A 362 -18.33 -9.89 15.07
CA LEU A 362 -19.18 -10.45 16.12
C LEU A 362 -20.25 -11.41 15.56
N GLN A 363 -20.74 -11.17 14.34
CA GLN A 363 -21.68 -12.08 13.65
C GLN A 363 -20.99 -13.36 13.17
N GLU A 364 -19.77 -13.26 12.62
CA GLU A 364 -18.99 -14.41 12.17
C GLU A 364 -18.56 -15.33 13.33
N ALA A 365 -18.29 -14.75 14.50
CA ALA A 365 -17.92 -15.49 15.72
C ALA A 365 -19.07 -16.27 16.40
N GLU A 366 -20.31 -16.21 15.88
CA GLU A 366 -21.50 -16.91 16.43
C GLU A 366 -21.72 -18.33 15.87
N ALA A 367 -20.86 -18.85 14.97
CA ALA A 367 -20.93 -20.24 14.48
C ALA A 367 -20.61 -21.26 15.61
N PRO A 368 -21.21 -22.48 15.61
CA PRO A 368 -21.56 -23.16 16.85
C PRO A 368 -20.39 -23.98 17.40
N GLU A 369 -19.63 -23.41 18.34
CA GLU A 369 -18.83 -24.21 19.26
C GLU A 369 -19.49 -24.30 20.64
N THR A 370 -19.76 -25.55 20.98
CA THR A 370 -20.35 -26.07 22.21
C THR A 370 -19.58 -25.63 23.46
N THR A 371 -20.35 -25.48 24.55
CA THR A 371 -20.01 -25.73 25.97
C THR A 371 -19.95 -24.51 26.89
N ASN A 372 -21.09 -24.22 27.53
CA ASN A 372 -21.34 -24.00 28.98
C ASN A 372 -20.51 -23.03 29.85
N GLU A 373 -19.53 -22.28 29.35
CA GLU A 373 -18.93 -21.13 30.08
C GLU A 373 -19.44 -19.76 29.56
N ILE A 374 -20.49 -19.78 28.73
CA ILE A 374 -20.72 -18.80 27.65
C ILE A 374 -21.74 -17.70 28.00
N ASP A 375 -22.55 -17.80 29.06
CA ASP A 375 -23.73 -16.93 29.21
C ASP A 375 -23.41 -15.44 29.48
N LEU A 376 -22.44 -15.14 30.35
CA LEU A 376 -22.07 -13.75 30.68
C LEU A 376 -21.30 -13.06 29.55
N GLN A 377 -20.31 -13.74 28.96
CA GLN A 377 -19.55 -13.18 27.84
C GLN A 377 -20.42 -13.00 26.60
N LYS A 378 -21.36 -13.92 26.35
CA LYS A 378 -22.33 -13.80 25.25
C LYS A 378 -23.31 -12.64 25.52
N SER A 379 -23.75 -12.45 26.76
CA SER A 379 -24.60 -11.32 27.14
C SER A 379 -23.90 -9.96 26.94
N GLU A 380 -22.63 -9.85 27.31
CA GLU A 380 -21.83 -8.63 27.15
C GLU A 380 -21.58 -8.31 25.65
N LYS A 381 -21.25 -9.33 24.84
CA LYS A 381 -21.14 -9.20 23.38
C LYS A 381 -22.45 -8.75 22.73
N ASN A 382 -23.57 -9.37 23.11
CA ASN A 382 -24.89 -9.04 22.59
C ASN A 382 -25.32 -7.62 22.95
N SER A 383 -24.92 -7.14 24.13
CA SER A 383 -25.20 -5.76 24.57
C SER A 383 -24.44 -4.74 23.74
N LEU A 384 -23.15 -4.98 23.48
CA LEU A 384 -22.35 -4.15 22.59
C LEU A 384 -22.94 -4.15 21.17
N ARG A 385 -23.25 -5.33 20.62
CA ARG A 385 -23.88 -5.48 19.30
C ARG A 385 -25.17 -4.69 19.19
N GLY A 386 -26.10 -4.87 20.13
CA GLY A 386 -27.38 -4.16 20.10
C GLY A 386 -27.23 -2.64 20.19
N PHE A 387 -26.22 -2.15 20.93
CA PHE A 387 -25.87 -0.73 20.95
C PHE A 387 -25.34 -0.27 19.58
N LEU A 388 -24.39 -1.01 19.00
CA LEU A 388 -23.77 -0.68 17.72
C LEU A 388 -24.79 -0.63 16.57
N GLU A 389 -25.76 -1.55 16.55
CA GLU A 389 -26.87 -1.58 15.59
C GLU A 389 -27.80 -0.35 15.73
N SER A 390 -27.83 0.31 16.89
CA SER A 390 -28.64 1.51 17.12
C SER A 390 -28.02 2.80 16.56
N LEU A 391 -26.75 2.78 16.19
CA LEU A 391 -26.06 3.94 15.63
C LEU A 391 -26.42 4.12 14.16
N SER A 392 -26.73 5.36 13.76
CA SER A 392 -27.05 5.71 12.38
C SER A 392 -25.98 6.61 11.79
N PHE A 393 -25.58 6.31 10.56
CA PHE A 393 -24.54 7.05 9.82
C PHE A 393 -25.07 7.45 8.44
N SER A 394 -24.59 8.57 7.92
CA SER A 394 -25.02 9.08 6.61
C SER A 394 -24.23 8.46 5.48
N ALA A 395 -24.92 7.96 4.46
CA ALA A 395 -24.29 7.49 3.24
C ALA A 395 -23.77 8.69 2.44
N ALA A 396 -22.45 8.84 2.41
CA ALA A 396 -21.79 9.80 1.52
C ALA A 396 -21.42 9.12 0.19
N GLU A 397 -21.91 9.67 -0.91
CA GLU A 397 -21.51 9.25 -2.25
C GLU A 397 -20.12 9.80 -2.61
N SER A 398 -19.31 8.96 -3.26
CA SER A 398 -18.02 9.34 -3.84
C SER A 398 -18.19 9.68 -5.30
N THR A 399 -17.56 10.75 -5.78
CA THR A 399 -17.56 11.08 -7.21
C THR A 399 -16.41 10.38 -7.94
N PRO A 400 -16.59 9.95 -9.20
CA PRO A 400 -15.55 9.29 -9.98
C PRO A 400 -14.32 10.19 -10.20
N GLU A 401 -14.50 11.51 -10.29
CA GLU A 401 -13.41 12.50 -10.41
C GLU A 401 -12.46 12.45 -9.20
N LEU A 402 -13.02 12.40 -8.00
CA LEU A 402 -12.23 12.35 -6.78
C LEU A 402 -11.46 11.03 -6.68
N ASN A 403 -12.12 9.93 -7.02
CA ASN A 403 -11.52 8.60 -7.02
C ASN A 403 -10.35 8.51 -8.01
N ALA A 404 -10.51 9.02 -9.24
CA ALA A 404 -9.44 9.06 -10.23
C ALA A 404 -8.25 9.89 -9.75
N ARG A 405 -8.50 11.08 -9.17
CA ARG A 405 -7.44 11.96 -8.64
C ARG A 405 -6.66 11.32 -7.49
N ILE A 406 -7.34 10.68 -6.54
CA ILE A 406 -6.70 9.99 -5.42
C ILE A 406 -5.84 8.83 -5.93
N THR A 407 -6.40 7.99 -6.81
CA THR A 407 -5.70 6.84 -7.38
C THR A 407 -4.44 7.28 -8.14
N ALA A 408 -4.52 8.37 -8.92
CA ALA A 408 -3.37 8.91 -9.63
C ALA A 408 -2.25 9.37 -8.69
N VAL A 409 -2.56 9.97 -7.54
CA VAL A 409 -1.55 10.36 -6.53
C VAL A 409 -0.90 9.12 -5.91
N ILE A 410 -1.69 8.08 -5.57
CA ILE A 410 -1.18 6.81 -5.05
C ILE A 410 -0.18 6.17 -6.02
N ILE A 411 -0.55 6.07 -7.30
CA ILE A 411 0.29 5.48 -8.35
C ILE A 411 1.56 6.31 -8.55
N LYS A 412 1.42 7.63 -8.69
CA LYS A 412 2.53 8.55 -8.95
C LYS A 412 3.59 8.52 -7.85
N HIS A 413 3.15 8.46 -6.60
CA HIS A 413 4.04 8.46 -5.44
C HIS A 413 4.40 7.05 -4.94
N ARG A 414 3.92 5.99 -5.62
CA ARG A 414 4.14 4.58 -5.26
C ARG A 414 3.84 4.30 -3.79
N LEU A 415 2.69 4.79 -3.32
CA LEU A 415 2.24 4.52 -1.95
C LEU A 415 1.83 3.04 -1.79
N ASP A 416 1.48 2.64 -0.57
CA ASP A 416 1.10 1.27 -0.23
C ASP A 416 0.04 0.74 -1.20
N ASP A 417 0.25 -0.49 -1.68
CA ASP A 417 -0.68 -1.19 -2.57
C ASP A 417 -0.92 -0.50 -3.93
N TYR A 418 0.00 0.39 -4.38
CA TYR A 418 -0.17 1.16 -5.61
C TYR A 418 -0.41 0.30 -6.87
N GLN A 419 0.03 -0.95 -6.88
CA GLN A 419 -0.13 -1.86 -8.02
C GLN A 419 -1.58 -2.30 -8.18
N THR A 420 -2.26 -2.61 -7.07
CA THR A 420 -3.70 -2.96 -7.08
C THR A 420 -4.55 -1.74 -7.42
N PHE A 421 -4.12 -0.55 -6.98
CA PHE A 421 -4.71 0.71 -7.44
C PHE A 421 -4.46 1.01 -8.92
N ALA A 422 -3.30 0.65 -9.48
CA ALA A 422 -3.03 0.77 -10.91
C ALA A 422 -3.91 -0.16 -11.75
N GLU A 423 -4.19 -1.37 -11.25
CA GLU A 423 -5.15 -2.28 -11.87
C GLU A 423 -6.57 -1.71 -11.89
N LEU A 424 -7.05 -1.20 -10.75
CA LEU A 424 -8.35 -0.53 -10.67
C LEU A 424 -8.42 0.68 -11.61
N PHE A 425 -7.35 1.47 -11.66
CA PHE A 425 -7.25 2.63 -12.56
C PHE A 425 -7.32 2.26 -14.04
N ALA A 426 -6.82 1.07 -14.38
CA ALA A 426 -6.85 0.53 -15.73
C ALA A 426 -8.23 -0.05 -16.10
N SER A 427 -8.98 -0.62 -15.15
CA SER A 427 -10.29 -1.25 -15.40
C SER A 427 -11.47 -0.25 -15.42
N GLU A 428 -11.34 0.89 -14.75
CA GLU A 428 -12.46 1.84 -14.57
C GLU A 428 -12.71 2.73 -15.81
N LYS A 429 -13.70 2.34 -16.61
CA LYS A 429 -14.14 3.08 -17.81
C LYS A 429 -14.62 4.50 -17.50
N SER A 430 -15.24 4.69 -16.33
CA SER A 430 -15.77 5.99 -15.89
C SER A 430 -14.67 7.03 -15.70
N TRP A 431 -13.48 6.60 -15.25
CA TRP A 431 -12.32 7.47 -15.03
C TRP A 431 -11.60 7.76 -16.34
N ALA A 432 -11.56 6.77 -17.24
CA ALA A 432 -10.99 6.94 -18.58
C ALA A 432 -11.74 7.99 -19.42
N ALA A 433 -13.00 8.30 -19.12
CA ALA A 433 -13.73 9.41 -19.74
C ALA A 433 -13.18 10.80 -19.36
N GLN A 434 -12.41 10.89 -18.28
CA GLN A 434 -11.77 12.13 -17.83
C GLN A 434 -10.37 12.24 -18.47
N ASP A 435 -10.35 12.71 -19.71
CA ASP A 435 -9.23 12.62 -20.66
C ASP A 435 -7.85 13.04 -20.13
N GLU A 436 -7.73 14.14 -19.38
CA GLU A 436 -6.42 14.73 -19.08
C GLU A 436 -5.69 14.04 -17.92
N LEU A 437 -6.37 13.86 -16.78
CA LEU A 437 -5.75 13.30 -15.57
C LEU A 437 -5.43 11.81 -15.74
N TRP A 438 -6.35 11.08 -16.37
CA TRP A 438 -6.17 9.65 -16.62
C TRP A 438 -5.00 9.40 -17.58
N PHE A 439 -4.92 10.18 -18.67
CA PHE A 439 -3.83 10.07 -19.63
C PHE A 439 -2.47 10.49 -19.05
N ASP A 440 -2.39 11.62 -18.34
CA ASP A 440 -1.14 12.12 -17.74
C ASP A 440 -0.56 11.13 -16.74
N CYS A 441 -1.42 10.46 -15.97
CA CYS A 441 -1.02 9.41 -15.02
C CYS A 441 -0.39 8.22 -15.76
N LEU A 442 -1.04 7.71 -16.81
CA LEU A 442 -0.54 6.57 -17.60
C LEU A 442 0.80 6.88 -18.28
N GLU A 443 0.91 8.06 -18.90
CA GLU A 443 2.12 8.46 -19.65
C GLU A 443 3.35 8.55 -18.73
N LYS A 444 3.18 9.12 -17.53
CA LYS A 444 4.28 9.32 -16.57
C LYS A 444 4.61 8.09 -15.72
N ASN A 445 3.67 7.16 -15.56
CA ASN A 445 3.80 6.03 -14.62
C ASN A 445 3.69 4.66 -15.29
N GLN A 446 4.14 4.52 -16.55
CA GLN A 446 4.06 3.28 -17.33
C GLN A 446 4.50 2.02 -16.58
N ALA A 447 5.56 2.11 -15.76
CA ALA A 447 6.06 0.99 -14.97
C ALA A 447 5.04 0.41 -13.98
N ALA A 448 4.07 1.21 -13.50
CA ALA A 448 3.01 0.73 -12.61
C ALA A 448 1.98 -0.15 -13.32
N PHE A 449 1.90 -0.09 -14.66
CA PHE A 449 0.91 -0.80 -15.48
C PHE A 449 1.52 -2.02 -16.22
N GLN A 450 2.73 -2.44 -15.86
CA GLN A 450 3.43 -3.57 -16.49
C GLN A 450 2.97 -4.95 -15.98
N ARG A 451 2.02 -5.02 -15.04
CA ARG A 451 1.39 -6.29 -14.68
C ARG A 451 0.47 -6.75 -15.80
N GLN A 452 0.47 -8.06 -16.07
CA GLN A 452 -0.31 -8.64 -17.17
C GLN A 452 -1.80 -8.29 -17.06
N GLU A 453 -2.43 -8.54 -15.91
CA GLU A 453 -3.86 -8.28 -15.66
C GLU A 453 -4.18 -6.79 -15.84
N THR A 454 -3.34 -5.92 -15.27
CA THR A 454 -3.45 -4.47 -15.43
C THR A 454 -3.38 -4.03 -16.90
N LEU A 455 -2.45 -4.58 -17.69
CA LEU A 455 -2.32 -4.24 -19.11
C LEU A 455 -3.52 -4.73 -19.92
N ILE A 456 -4.07 -5.91 -19.62
CA ILE A 456 -5.26 -6.46 -20.29
C ILE A 456 -6.48 -5.59 -19.98
N ASN A 457 -6.70 -5.25 -18.72
CA ASN A 457 -7.77 -4.36 -18.29
C ASN A 457 -7.64 -2.97 -18.97
N LEU A 458 -6.42 -2.41 -18.99
CA LEU A 458 -6.13 -1.16 -19.67
C LEU A 458 -6.45 -1.22 -21.16
N THR A 459 -6.06 -2.31 -21.82
CA THR A 459 -6.28 -2.55 -23.25
C THR A 459 -7.78 -2.60 -23.56
N SER A 460 -8.57 -3.31 -22.76
CA SER A 460 -10.04 -3.37 -22.88
C SER A 460 -10.69 -1.99 -22.69
N THR A 461 -10.28 -1.25 -21.66
CA THR A 461 -10.76 0.12 -21.40
C THR A 461 -10.44 1.07 -22.56
N ILE A 462 -9.23 0.98 -23.12
CA ILE A 462 -8.84 1.79 -24.28
C ILE A 462 -9.61 1.40 -25.53
N MET A 463 -9.82 0.12 -25.81
CA MET A 463 -10.67 -0.29 -26.93
C MET A 463 -12.08 0.32 -26.81
N SER A 464 -12.69 0.21 -25.63
CA SER A 464 -13.99 0.81 -25.35
C SER A 464 -14.01 2.33 -25.61
N LYS A 465 -12.90 3.01 -25.31
CA LYS A 465 -12.73 4.45 -25.55
C LYS A 465 -12.49 4.77 -27.03
N LEU A 466 -11.65 4.00 -27.72
CA LEU A 466 -11.35 4.19 -29.14
C LEU A 466 -12.60 4.04 -30.02
N TYR A 467 -13.52 3.16 -29.62
CA TYR A 467 -14.78 2.92 -30.34
C TYR A 467 -15.88 3.94 -30.00
N SER A 468 -15.65 4.84 -29.05
CA SER A 468 -16.62 5.88 -28.70
C SER A 468 -16.70 6.97 -29.77
N GLU A 469 -17.93 7.43 -30.05
CA GLU A 469 -18.22 8.46 -31.05
C GLU A 469 -17.55 9.79 -30.66
N GLY A 470 -16.77 10.39 -31.58
CA GLY A 470 -16.12 11.68 -31.38
C GLY A 470 -14.66 11.63 -30.91
N SER A 471 -14.03 10.46 -30.87
CA SER A 471 -12.64 10.28 -30.45
C SER A 471 -11.63 11.09 -31.29
N ASN A 472 -10.80 11.92 -30.63
CA ASN A 472 -9.78 12.74 -31.29
C ASN A 472 -8.60 11.88 -31.78
N VAL A 473 -8.27 11.96 -33.07
CA VAL A 473 -7.16 11.22 -33.72
C VAL A 473 -5.84 11.34 -32.94
N SER A 474 -5.52 12.53 -32.45
CA SER A 474 -4.25 12.78 -31.73
C SER A 474 -4.22 12.06 -30.37
N GLN A 475 -5.34 12.01 -29.66
CA GLN A 475 -5.48 11.29 -28.40
C GLN A 475 -5.45 9.78 -28.63
N CYS A 476 -6.17 9.26 -29.64
CA CYS A 476 -6.15 7.84 -30.00
C CYS A 476 -4.72 7.34 -30.25
N ARG A 477 -3.95 8.06 -31.08
CA ARG A 477 -2.55 7.71 -31.37
C ARG A 477 -1.67 7.72 -30.12
N LYS A 478 -1.82 8.73 -29.27
CA LYS A 478 -1.05 8.84 -28.02
C LYS A 478 -1.38 7.70 -27.05
N LEU A 479 -2.66 7.37 -26.88
CA LEU A 479 -3.13 6.28 -26.03
C LEU A 479 -2.59 4.93 -26.48
N MET A 480 -2.76 4.62 -27.77
CA MET A 480 -2.21 3.39 -28.35
C MET A 480 -0.70 3.33 -28.16
N LYS A 481 0.01 4.43 -28.43
CA LYS A 481 1.47 4.50 -28.23
C LYS A 481 1.86 4.17 -26.78
N VAL A 482 1.24 4.81 -25.79
CA VAL A 482 1.57 4.58 -24.37
C VAL A 482 1.37 3.10 -23.98
N VAL A 483 0.27 2.49 -24.40
CA VAL A 483 0.00 1.07 -24.06
C VAL A 483 0.93 0.11 -24.78
N VAL A 484 1.26 0.41 -26.03
CA VAL A 484 2.25 -0.37 -26.78
C VAL A 484 3.65 -0.20 -26.19
N ASP A 485 3.99 0.97 -25.65
CA ASP A 485 5.25 1.21 -24.95
C ASP A 485 5.30 0.44 -23.61
N ILE A 486 4.20 0.40 -22.85
CA ILE A 486 4.04 -0.46 -21.65
C ILE A 486 4.25 -1.94 -22.01
N PHE A 487 3.56 -2.42 -23.05
CA PHE A 487 3.72 -3.79 -23.57
C PHE A 487 5.17 -4.07 -24.00
N SER A 488 5.82 -3.12 -24.67
CA SER A 488 7.18 -3.29 -25.19
C SER A 488 8.21 -3.47 -24.07
N ALA A 489 7.95 -2.91 -22.88
CA ALA A 489 8.80 -3.02 -21.70
C ALA A 489 8.69 -4.36 -20.95
N LEU A 490 7.68 -5.19 -21.27
CA LEU A 490 7.48 -6.50 -20.64
C LEU A 490 8.59 -7.51 -20.98
N SER A 491 8.74 -8.50 -20.10
CA SER A 491 9.53 -9.72 -20.36
C SER A 491 8.96 -10.49 -21.56
N LEU A 492 9.73 -11.39 -22.18
CA LEU A 492 9.23 -12.19 -23.31
C LEU A 492 8.08 -13.13 -22.88
N GLU A 493 8.14 -13.64 -21.66
CA GLU A 493 7.09 -14.48 -21.08
C GLU A 493 5.79 -13.68 -20.92
N ASP A 494 5.85 -12.51 -20.29
CA ASP A 494 4.67 -11.66 -20.08
C ASP A 494 4.12 -11.10 -21.39
N LYS A 495 4.98 -10.81 -22.38
CA LYS A 495 4.55 -10.47 -23.75
C LYS A 495 3.69 -11.58 -24.35
N ASN A 496 4.10 -12.83 -24.18
CA ASN A 496 3.35 -13.98 -24.70
C ASN A 496 1.99 -14.13 -24.02
N LYS A 497 1.92 -13.97 -22.70
CA LYS A 497 0.65 -13.99 -21.97
C LYS A 497 -0.27 -12.84 -22.40
N ALA A 498 0.27 -11.63 -22.56
CA ALA A 498 -0.47 -10.47 -23.04
C ALA A 498 -0.96 -10.63 -24.50
N LEU A 499 -0.16 -11.23 -25.39
CA LEU A 499 -0.56 -11.53 -26.76
C LEU A 499 -1.69 -12.56 -26.82
N ALA A 500 -1.63 -13.60 -25.99
CA ALA A 500 -2.70 -14.60 -25.88
C ALA A 500 -4.01 -13.95 -25.40
N ALA A 501 -3.93 -13.08 -24.39
CA ALA A 501 -5.08 -12.33 -23.91
C ALA A 501 -5.62 -11.34 -24.96
N MET A 502 -4.75 -10.66 -25.70
CA MET A 502 -5.16 -9.75 -26.78
C MET A 502 -5.94 -10.48 -27.87
N LEU A 503 -5.51 -11.68 -28.26
CA LEU A 503 -6.26 -12.53 -29.20
C LEU A 503 -7.64 -12.94 -28.67
N ARG A 504 -7.77 -13.18 -27.36
CA ARG A 504 -9.07 -13.44 -26.72
C ARG A 504 -9.98 -12.22 -26.73
N LEU A 505 -9.42 -11.01 -26.60
CA LEU A 505 -10.17 -9.76 -26.64
C LEU A 505 -10.61 -9.38 -28.06
N SER A 506 -9.70 -9.46 -29.04
CA SER A 506 -10.01 -9.19 -30.43
C SER A 506 -8.94 -9.71 -31.39
N SER A 507 -9.36 -10.45 -32.42
CA SER A 507 -8.48 -10.89 -33.51
C SER A 507 -7.88 -9.71 -34.30
N ARG A 508 -8.54 -8.55 -34.30
CA ARG A 508 -8.08 -7.29 -34.94
C ARG A 508 -7.50 -6.27 -33.95
N GLY A 509 -7.43 -6.63 -32.67
CA GLY A 509 -6.85 -5.79 -31.63
C GLY A 509 -7.55 -4.44 -31.50
N PHE A 510 -6.78 -3.35 -31.44
CA PHE A 510 -7.33 -1.99 -31.32
C PHE A 510 -8.19 -1.54 -32.50
N PHE A 511 -8.21 -2.32 -33.59
CA PHE A 511 -8.92 -2.03 -34.83
C PHE A 511 -10.14 -2.94 -35.05
N GLY A 512 -10.64 -3.59 -33.99
CA GLY A 512 -11.86 -4.40 -34.06
C GLY A 512 -13.13 -3.58 -34.31
N GLY A 513 -13.18 -2.33 -33.82
CA GLY A 513 -14.27 -1.38 -34.02
C GLY A 513 -13.91 -0.20 -34.94
N SER A 514 -14.81 0.78 -35.02
CA SER A 514 -14.60 2.00 -35.82
C SER A 514 -13.53 2.88 -35.20
N VAL A 515 -12.41 3.08 -35.91
CA VAL A 515 -11.29 3.95 -35.50
C VAL A 515 -11.00 4.93 -36.64
N PRO A 516 -10.60 6.19 -36.38
CA PRO A 516 -10.31 7.16 -37.44
C PRO A 516 -9.25 6.65 -38.43
N SER A 517 -9.49 6.83 -39.74
CA SER A 517 -8.61 6.32 -40.81
C SER A 517 -7.15 6.76 -40.68
N ALA A 518 -6.91 7.96 -40.17
CA ALA A 518 -5.57 8.49 -39.93
C ALA A 518 -4.79 7.75 -38.84
N VAL A 519 -5.45 6.95 -37.99
CA VAL A 519 -4.80 6.03 -37.03
C VAL A 519 -4.43 4.74 -37.75
N THR A 520 -5.32 4.19 -38.58
CA THR A 520 -5.06 2.99 -39.40
C THR A 520 -3.87 3.20 -40.33
N VAL A 521 -3.81 4.34 -41.04
CA VAL A 521 -2.68 4.68 -41.92
C VAL A 521 -1.35 4.77 -41.15
N ALA A 522 -1.38 5.32 -39.93
CA ALA A 522 -0.17 5.42 -39.11
C ALA A 522 0.31 4.03 -38.65
N PHE A 523 -0.61 3.14 -38.28
CA PHE A 523 -0.28 1.76 -37.94
C PHE A 523 0.25 0.99 -39.16
N GLU A 524 -0.34 1.13 -40.35
CA GLU A 524 0.18 0.52 -41.57
C GLU A 524 1.62 0.96 -41.87
N GLN A 525 1.95 2.24 -41.61
CA GLN A 525 3.32 2.73 -41.72
C GLN A 525 4.25 2.07 -40.68
N GLU A 526 3.84 1.97 -39.41
CA GLU A 526 4.61 1.28 -38.37
C GLU A 526 4.85 -0.20 -38.70
N LEU A 527 3.81 -0.90 -39.17
CA LEU A 527 3.86 -2.29 -39.61
C LEU A 527 4.88 -2.46 -40.74
N ASN A 528 4.78 -1.63 -41.78
CA ASN A 528 5.72 -1.67 -42.90
C ASN A 528 7.16 -1.36 -42.46
N MET A 529 7.35 -0.39 -41.56
CA MET A 529 8.68 -0.08 -41.00
C MET A 529 9.25 -1.26 -40.22
N ALA A 530 8.45 -1.92 -39.37
CA ALA A 530 8.89 -3.08 -38.59
C ALA A 530 9.39 -4.21 -39.50
N PHE A 531 8.62 -4.59 -40.53
CA PHE A 531 9.02 -5.65 -41.45
C PHE A 531 10.19 -5.26 -42.35
N ASN A 532 10.28 -4.00 -42.78
CA ASN A 532 11.44 -3.50 -43.52
C ASN A 532 12.74 -3.59 -42.70
N CYS A 533 12.70 -3.18 -41.42
CA CYS A 533 13.83 -3.32 -40.49
C CYS A 533 14.26 -4.79 -40.32
N ILE A 534 13.29 -5.71 -40.19
CA ILE A 534 13.57 -7.14 -40.05
C ILE A 534 14.22 -7.71 -41.32
N ILE A 535 13.75 -7.31 -42.50
CA ILE A 535 14.30 -7.77 -43.78
C ILE A 535 15.73 -7.23 -43.99
N GLN A 536 15.97 -5.95 -43.63
CA GLN A 536 17.27 -5.29 -43.81
C GLN A 536 18.32 -5.72 -42.77
N GLY A 537 17.91 -6.06 -41.54
CA GLY A 537 18.79 -6.47 -40.43
C GLY A 537 19.49 -7.83 -40.59
N ARG A 538 19.33 -8.51 -41.74
CA ARG A 538 19.79 -9.89 -42.00
C ARG A 538 21.33 -10.03 -42.19
N GLY A 539 22.11 -8.95 -42.09
CA GLY A 539 23.53 -8.89 -42.51
C GLY A 539 24.63 -9.15 -41.47
N GLY A 540 24.34 -9.61 -40.25
CA GLY A 540 25.34 -9.76 -39.18
C GLY A 540 26.13 -11.09 -39.21
N ALA A 541 27.47 -11.03 -39.13
CA ALA A 541 28.37 -12.17 -39.34
C ALA A 541 28.76 -13.01 -38.08
N SER A 542 28.18 -12.73 -36.89
CA SER A 542 28.50 -13.47 -35.66
C SER A 542 27.26 -14.10 -35.01
N ALA A 543 27.44 -15.23 -34.31
CA ALA A 543 26.35 -15.96 -33.65
C ALA A 543 25.65 -15.12 -32.57
N ALA A 544 26.40 -14.33 -31.78
CA ALA A 544 25.84 -13.41 -30.79
C ALA A 544 25.03 -12.27 -31.45
N ALA A 545 25.52 -11.72 -32.58
CA ALA A 545 24.77 -10.73 -33.34
C ALA A 545 23.50 -11.33 -33.95
N SER A 546 23.52 -12.61 -34.35
CA SER A 546 22.35 -13.29 -34.92
C SER A 546 21.23 -13.51 -33.90
N GLN A 547 21.57 -13.81 -32.63
CA GLN A 547 20.58 -13.97 -31.56
C GLN A 547 20.04 -12.62 -31.08
N ALA A 548 20.89 -11.60 -30.93
CA ALA A 548 20.45 -10.24 -30.61
C ALA A 548 19.50 -9.69 -31.69
N ASN A 549 19.81 -9.90 -32.98
CA ASN A 549 18.94 -9.53 -34.09
C ASN A 549 17.60 -10.28 -34.07
N LEU A 550 17.59 -11.56 -33.64
CA LEU A 550 16.35 -12.32 -33.47
C LEU A 550 15.50 -11.74 -32.34
N ASN A 551 16.07 -11.44 -31.17
CA ASN A 551 15.33 -10.85 -30.04
C ASN A 551 14.71 -9.49 -30.40
N THR A 552 15.43 -8.66 -31.15
CA THR A 552 14.90 -7.39 -31.68
C THR A 552 13.76 -7.65 -32.67
N ALA A 553 13.92 -8.59 -33.60
CA ALA A 553 12.88 -8.94 -34.56
C ALA A 553 11.62 -9.49 -33.87
N VAL A 554 11.78 -10.36 -32.86
CA VAL A 554 10.71 -10.87 -32.01
C VAL A 554 9.98 -9.73 -31.32
N SER A 555 10.71 -8.78 -30.73
CA SER A 555 10.11 -7.62 -30.06
C SER A 555 9.35 -6.70 -31.02
N LEU A 556 9.89 -6.45 -32.22
CA LEU A 556 9.22 -5.66 -33.25
C LEU A 556 7.93 -6.32 -33.75
N VAL A 557 7.96 -7.64 -34.01
CA VAL A 557 6.77 -8.39 -34.41
C VAL A 557 5.75 -8.43 -33.27
N ALA A 558 6.17 -8.74 -32.04
CA ALA A 558 5.30 -8.73 -30.87
C ALA A 558 4.58 -7.38 -30.72
N ARG A 559 5.30 -6.26 -30.92
CA ARG A 559 4.76 -4.90 -30.80
C ARG A 559 3.64 -4.63 -31.81
N VAL A 560 3.83 -4.98 -33.09
CA VAL A 560 2.82 -4.72 -34.13
C VAL A 560 1.66 -5.72 -34.07
N VAL A 561 1.94 -6.97 -33.67
CA VAL A 561 0.92 -8.01 -33.51
C VAL A 561 0.05 -7.73 -32.28
N PHE A 562 0.61 -7.18 -31.19
CA PHE A 562 -0.18 -6.73 -30.06
C PHE A 562 -1.17 -5.63 -30.45
N GLN A 563 -0.83 -4.74 -31.38
CA GLN A 563 -1.77 -3.71 -31.84
C GLN A 563 -2.89 -4.24 -32.72
N ASN A 564 -2.55 -5.11 -33.67
CA ASN A 564 -3.49 -5.76 -34.58
C ASN A 564 -2.98 -7.17 -34.91
N PRO A 565 -3.48 -8.21 -34.22
CA PRO A 565 -2.97 -9.56 -34.39
C PRO A 565 -3.11 -10.08 -35.83
N GLU A 566 -4.29 -9.88 -36.44
CA GLU A 566 -4.57 -10.29 -37.81
C GLU A 566 -3.62 -9.64 -38.83
N ALA A 567 -3.44 -8.31 -38.78
CA ALA A 567 -2.58 -7.60 -39.73
C ALA A 567 -1.09 -7.96 -39.56
N GLY A 568 -0.64 -8.13 -38.32
CA GLY A 568 0.72 -8.57 -38.00
C GLY A 568 1.00 -9.98 -38.48
N LEU A 569 0.09 -10.93 -38.24
CA LEU A 569 0.21 -12.31 -38.72
C LEU A 569 0.14 -12.38 -40.25
N ARG A 570 -0.76 -11.63 -40.89
CA ARG A 570 -0.83 -11.52 -42.36
C ARG A 570 0.49 -11.04 -42.95
N SER A 571 1.15 -10.07 -42.31
CA SER A 571 2.47 -9.56 -42.74
C SER A 571 3.60 -10.58 -42.52
N CYS A 572 3.54 -11.37 -41.44
CA CYS A 572 4.44 -12.51 -41.22
C CYS A 572 4.29 -13.55 -42.33
N CYS A 573 3.05 -13.95 -42.64
CA CYS A 573 2.74 -14.89 -43.71
C CYS A 573 3.22 -14.37 -45.07
N HIS A 574 2.90 -13.11 -45.40
CA HIS A 574 3.33 -12.45 -46.63
C HIS A 574 4.86 -12.46 -46.76
N SER A 575 5.56 -12.06 -45.70
CA SER A 575 7.02 -12.06 -45.68
C SER A 575 7.60 -13.47 -45.84
N ALA A 576 7.04 -14.48 -45.19
CA ALA A 576 7.51 -15.85 -45.28
C ALA A 576 7.38 -16.43 -46.70
N VAL A 577 6.28 -16.15 -47.39
CA VAL A 577 5.97 -16.72 -48.71
C VAL A 577 6.64 -15.95 -49.85
N PHE A 578 6.61 -14.61 -49.81
CA PHE A 578 7.01 -13.77 -50.96
C PHE A 578 8.44 -13.24 -50.88
N ASN A 579 9.05 -13.14 -49.69
CA ASN A 579 10.43 -12.70 -49.57
C ASN A 579 11.39 -13.89 -49.57
N LYS A 580 12.34 -13.90 -50.52
CA LYS A 580 13.23 -15.03 -50.74
C LYS A 580 14.00 -15.41 -49.47
N GLY A 581 13.76 -16.62 -48.99
CA GLY A 581 14.43 -17.17 -47.81
C GLY A 581 14.04 -16.55 -46.47
N ALA A 582 13.00 -15.71 -46.40
CA ALA A 582 12.56 -15.10 -45.15
C ALA A 582 11.74 -16.06 -44.25
N PHE A 583 11.21 -17.15 -44.81
CA PHE A 583 10.41 -18.15 -44.11
C PHE A 583 11.08 -18.71 -42.83
N THR A 584 12.40 -18.91 -42.83
CA THR A 584 13.12 -19.42 -41.64
C THR A 584 13.13 -18.42 -40.50
N LEU A 585 13.34 -17.12 -40.80
CA LEU A 585 13.35 -16.07 -39.79
C LEU A 585 11.94 -15.85 -39.23
N MET A 586 10.93 -15.78 -40.10
CA MET A 586 9.53 -15.64 -39.67
C MET A 586 9.08 -16.83 -38.80
N ALA A 587 9.47 -18.06 -39.15
CA ALA A 587 9.15 -19.23 -38.34
C ALA A 587 9.80 -19.16 -36.95
N LYS A 588 11.09 -18.79 -36.89
CA LYS A 588 11.80 -18.60 -35.61
C LYS A 588 11.18 -17.50 -34.75
N ILE A 589 10.71 -16.41 -35.36
CA ILE A 589 10.03 -15.33 -34.64
C ILE A 589 8.71 -15.84 -34.02
N LEU A 590 7.86 -16.50 -34.82
CA LEU A 590 6.59 -17.04 -34.35
C LEU A 590 6.78 -18.12 -33.27
N GLN A 591 7.82 -18.94 -33.38
CA GLN A 591 8.18 -19.93 -32.36
C GLN A 591 8.59 -19.30 -31.01
N GLN A 592 9.08 -18.06 -31.00
CA GLN A 592 9.35 -17.30 -29.76
C GLN A 592 8.11 -16.53 -29.26
N LEU A 593 7.01 -16.59 -30.00
CA LEU A 593 5.74 -15.93 -29.68
C LEU A 593 4.57 -16.94 -29.54
N PRO A 594 4.69 -17.98 -28.68
CA PRO A 594 3.65 -19.01 -28.52
C PRO A 594 2.27 -18.44 -28.08
N GLY A 595 2.23 -17.26 -27.46
CA GLY A 595 0.97 -16.59 -27.12
C GLY A 595 0.05 -16.33 -28.31
N LEU A 596 0.61 -16.25 -29.53
CA LEU A 596 -0.13 -16.06 -30.77
C LEU A 596 -0.87 -17.31 -31.26
N ARG A 597 -0.70 -18.45 -30.58
CA ARG A 597 -1.46 -19.66 -30.86
C ARG A 597 -2.90 -19.57 -30.36
N GLY A 598 -3.20 -18.69 -29.40
CA GLY A 598 -4.50 -18.57 -28.76
C GLY A 598 -4.85 -19.75 -27.84
N PRO A 599 -5.95 -19.65 -27.06
CA PRO A 599 -6.39 -20.74 -26.18
C PRO A 599 -6.81 -21.97 -27.00
N ARG A 600 -6.20 -23.12 -26.70
CA ARG A 600 -6.63 -24.41 -27.20
C ARG A 600 -7.77 -24.88 -26.30
N GLY A 601 -8.97 -25.06 -26.84
CA GLY A 601 -10.12 -25.48 -26.03
C GLY A 601 -9.89 -26.85 -25.37
N ARG A 602 -9.54 -26.87 -24.07
CA ARG A 602 -10.14 -27.68 -22.99
C ARG A 602 -9.29 -27.66 -21.70
N GLU A 603 -10.03 -27.63 -20.58
CA GLU A 603 -9.67 -28.08 -19.23
C GLU A 603 -8.69 -27.20 -18.44
N ASP A 604 -9.17 -26.07 -17.91
CA ASP A 604 -8.69 -25.50 -16.63
C ASP A 604 -9.71 -24.54 -15.95
N GLU A 605 -10.99 -24.64 -16.28
CA GLU A 605 -12.06 -23.94 -15.56
C GLU A 605 -13.23 -24.90 -15.31
N LEU A 606 -13.09 -25.73 -14.28
CA LEU A 606 -14.24 -26.29 -13.56
C LEU A 606 -14.37 -25.49 -12.27
N GLN A 607 -15.05 -24.34 -12.34
CA GLN A 607 -15.90 -23.86 -11.25
C GLN A 607 -16.76 -22.67 -11.70
N ASN A 608 -18.07 -22.94 -11.66
CA ASN A 608 -19.19 -21.99 -11.54
C ASN A 608 -19.46 -21.05 -12.72
N ASP A 609 -20.36 -21.48 -13.62
CA ASP A 609 -21.64 -20.78 -13.78
C ASP A 609 -22.61 -21.61 -14.63
N GLU A 610 -23.62 -22.19 -13.96
CA GLU A 610 -24.77 -22.82 -14.60
C GLU A 610 -25.74 -21.74 -15.12
N ASP A 611 -25.32 -20.89 -16.06
CA ASP A 611 -26.27 -20.00 -16.75
C ASP A 611 -25.91 -19.65 -18.21
N ALA A 612 -24.84 -20.25 -18.76
CA ALA A 612 -24.37 -19.97 -20.12
C ALA A 612 -25.02 -20.85 -21.23
N SER A 613 -26.16 -21.51 -21.00
CA SER A 613 -26.77 -22.41 -22.01
C SER A 613 -27.78 -21.77 -22.97
N LYS A 614 -27.91 -20.43 -23.00
CA LYS A 614 -28.94 -19.75 -23.84
C LYS A 614 -28.47 -18.59 -24.73
N LYS A 615 -27.18 -18.46 -25.02
CA LYS A 615 -26.66 -17.42 -25.95
C LYS A 615 -25.67 -17.96 -26.99
N ALA A 616 -25.87 -19.19 -27.46
CA ALA A 616 -24.96 -19.85 -28.40
C ALA A 616 -25.29 -19.62 -29.89
N GLU A 617 -26.09 -18.62 -30.26
CA GLU A 617 -26.48 -18.40 -31.67
C GLU A 617 -26.02 -17.06 -32.28
N GLU A 618 -25.24 -16.21 -31.59
CA GLU A 618 -24.72 -14.97 -32.17
C GLU A 618 -23.28 -14.59 -31.72
N GLU A 619 -22.30 -15.49 -31.73
CA GLU A 619 -20.88 -15.11 -31.60
C GLU A 619 -19.97 -16.01 -32.45
N GLU A 620 -19.57 -15.53 -33.64
CA GLU A 620 -18.69 -16.24 -34.59
C GLU A 620 -17.18 -15.96 -34.35
N ASP A 621 -16.81 -15.26 -33.26
CA ASP A 621 -15.52 -14.54 -33.18
C ASP A 621 -14.50 -15.07 -32.14
N THR A 622 -14.78 -16.13 -31.38
CA THR A 622 -13.80 -16.76 -30.48
C THR A 622 -13.00 -17.87 -31.18
N GLN A 623 -12.20 -17.50 -32.18
CA GLN A 623 -11.31 -18.41 -32.92
C GLN A 623 -9.90 -18.48 -32.32
N SER A 624 -9.34 -19.71 -32.21
CA SER A 624 -7.94 -19.97 -31.82
C SER A 624 -6.94 -19.20 -32.70
N GLY A 625 -5.83 -18.71 -32.14
CA GLY A 625 -4.79 -17.97 -32.88
C GLY A 625 -4.09 -18.81 -33.97
N SER A 626 -3.99 -20.13 -33.78
CA SER A 626 -3.55 -21.07 -34.84
C SER A 626 -4.53 -21.09 -36.03
N ALA A 627 -5.83 -20.90 -35.79
CA ALA A 627 -6.84 -20.76 -36.83
C ALA A 627 -6.70 -19.42 -37.56
N LEU A 628 -6.33 -18.34 -36.85
CA LEU A 628 -6.08 -17.02 -37.46
C LEU A 628 -4.87 -17.04 -38.41
N LEU A 629 -3.76 -17.66 -38.02
CA LEU A 629 -2.60 -17.83 -38.90
C LEU A 629 -2.95 -18.65 -40.15
N CYS A 630 -3.65 -19.78 -39.95
CA CYS A 630 -4.13 -20.65 -41.02
C CYS A 630 -5.03 -19.89 -42.01
N ARG A 631 -5.96 -19.08 -41.50
CA ARG A 631 -6.86 -18.22 -42.28
C ARG A 631 -6.07 -17.20 -43.11
N CYS A 632 -5.10 -16.51 -42.51
CA CYS A 632 -4.25 -15.55 -43.22
C CYS A 632 -3.49 -16.21 -44.39
N LEU A 633 -2.93 -17.40 -44.18
CA LEU A 633 -2.24 -18.18 -45.22
C LEU A 633 -3.22 -18.65 -46.31
N GLN A 634 -4.40 -19.14 -45.94
CA GLN A 634 -5.43 -19.55 -46.90
C GLN A 634 -5.89 -18.38 -47.79
N GLU A 635 -6.23 -17.23 -47.20
CA GLU A 635 -6.65 -16.02 -47.93
C GLU A 635 -5.59 -15.59 -48.94
N MET A 636 -4.32 -15.60 -48.55
CA MET A 636 -3.21 -15.26 -49.44
C MET A 636 -3.08 -16.26 -50.61
N THR A 637 -3.23 -17.56 -50.34
CA THR A 637 -3.14 -18.60 -51.39
C THR A 637 -4.33 -18.58 -52.36
N LYS A 638 -5.50 -18.11 -51.91
CA LYS A 638 -6.70 -17.97 -52.75
C LYS A 638 -6.65 -16.72 -53.64
N THR A 639 -6.06 -15.64 -53.15
CA THR A 639 -6.05 -14.33 -53.85
C THR A 639 -4.97 -14.22 -54.93
N LYS A 640 -3.89 -15.02 -54.86
CA LYS A 640 -2.79 -15.00 -55.84
C LYS A 640 -2.30 -16.40 -56.18
N SER A 641 -2.14 -16.70 -57.47
CA SER A 641 -1.52 -17.95 -57.92
C SER A 641 -0.03 -17.96 -57.56
N LEU A 642 0.36 -18.87 -56.66
CA LEU A 642 1.75 -19.02 -56.22
C LEU A 642 2.60 -19.69 -57.30
N SER A 643 3.78 -19.11 -57.57
CA SER A 643 4.86 -19.72 -58.35
C SER A 643 5.44 -20.96 -57.66
N ALA A 644 6.20 -21.77 -58.40
CA ALA A 644 6.83 -22.98 -57.85
C ALA A 644 7.74 -22.68 -56.63
N ASN A 645 8.49 -21.58 -56.69
CA ASN A 645 9.36 -21.16 -55.59
C ASN A 645 8.56 -20.65 -54.38
N GLU A 646 7.49 -19.87 -54.58
CA GLU A 646 6.63 -19.42 -53.49
C GLU A 646 5.89 -20.60 -52.82
N ARG A 647 5.48 -21.61 -53.59
CA ARG A 647 4.92 -22.87 -53.04
C ARG A 647 5.92 -23.63 -52.20
N GLU A 648 7.17 -23.74 -52.67
CA GLU A 648 8.24 -24.39 -51.91
C GLU A 648 8.53 -23.65 -50.59
N GLN A 649 8.55 -22.30 -50.62
CA GLN A 649 8.70 -21.49 -49.42
C GLN A 649 7.55 -21.67 -48.43
N LEU A 650 6.29 -21.71 -48.91
CA LEU A 650 5.12 -21.97 -48.09
C LEU A 650 5.20 -23.34 -47.38
N LEU A 651 5.56 -24.40 -48.11
CA LEU A 651 5.71 -25.74 -47.54
C LEU A 651 6.83 -25.79 -46.50
N LYS A 652 7.97 -25.17 -46.78
CA LYS A 652 9.08 -25.05 -45.82
C LYS A 652 8.69 -24.26 -44.58
N PHE A 653 7.90 -23.20 -44.74
CA PHE A 653 7.40 -22.40 -43.62
C PHE A 653 6.46 -23.21 -42.72
N LEU A 654 5.47 -23.88 -43.29
CA LEU A 654 4.56 -24.77 -42.56
C LEU A 654 5.32 -25.90 -41.86
N GLY A 655 6.30 -26.51 -42.55
CA GLY A 655 7.18 -27.52 -41.99
C GLY A 655 7.89 -27.06 -40.72
N LEU A 656 8.44 -25.85 -40.72
CA LEU A 656 9.12 -25.28 -39.55
C LEU A 656 8.14 -24.97 -38.40
N LEU A 657 6.95 -24.47 -38.68
CA LEU A 657 5.94 -24.19 -37.64
C LEU A 657 5.38 -25.46 -36.97
N MET A 658 5.46 -26.60 -37.65
CA MET A 658 5.10 -27.91 -37.09
C MET A 658 6.22 -28.55 -36.25
N MET A 659 7.44 -27.99 -36.25
CA MET A 659 8.52 -28.49 -35.40
C MET A 659 8.38 -27.99 -33.96
N PRO A 660 8.61 -28.84 -32.95
CA PRO A 660 8.67 -28.41 -31.55
C PRO A 660 9.86 -27.48 -31.32
N VAL A 661 9.69 -26.49 -30.43
CA VAL A 661 10.76 -25.57 -30.05
C VAL A 661 11.67 -26.26 -29.03
N MET A 662 12.96 -26.36 -29.32
CA MET A 662 13.96 -26.85 -28.35
C MET A 662 14.27 -25.71 -27.37
N ALA A 663 13.78 -25.81 -26.12
CA ALA A 663 14.22 -24.92 -25.05
C ALA A 663 15.68 -25.26 -24.65
N ALA A 664 16.42 -24.24 -24.21
CA ALA A 664 17.73 -24.44 -23.60
C ALA A 664 17.58 -25.26 -22.30
N GLU A 665 18.58 -26.09 -22.00
CA GLU A 665 18.60 -27.07 -20.91
C GLU A 665 18.03 -26.51 -19.58
N GLY A 666 16.94 -27.08 -19.07
CA GLY A 666 16.53 -26.87 -17.67
C GLY A 666 15.04 -26.95 -17.32
N GLU A 667 14.11 -26.78 -18.25
CA GLU A 667 12.67 -26.70 -17.92
C GLU A 667 11.85 -27.77 -18.65
N GLU A 668 11.23 -28.68 -17.88
CA GLU A 668 10.24 -29.66 -18.34
C GLU A 668 8.89 -28.97 -18.64
N GLU A 669 8.87 -27.99 -19.54
CA GLU A 669 7.61 -27.45 -20.08
C GLU A 669 7.31 -28.09 -21.44
N LYS A 670 6.07 -28.57 -21.60
CA LYS A 670 5.58 -29.31 -22.78
C LYS A 670 6.05 -28.66 -24.08
N MET A 671 6.93 -29.34 -24.81
CA MET A 671 7.38 -28.96 -26.15
C MET A 671 6.21 -28.97 -27.14
N GLU A 672 5.53 -27.84 -27.30
CA GLU A 672 4.43 -27.72 -28.24
C GLU A 672 4.84 -26.96 -29.51
N SER A 673 4.42 -27.47 -30.67
CA SER A 673 4.63 -26.81 -31.96
C SER A 673 3.63 -25.66 -32.16
N PHE A 674 4.00 -24.65 -32.96
CA PHE A 674 3.13 -23.50 -33.25
C PHE A 674 1.89 -23.93 -34.05
N LEU A 675 2.06 -24.89 -34.98
CA LEU A 675 0.97 -25.55 -35.71
C LEU A 675 1.03 -27.06 -35.47
N THR A 676 -0.14 -27.69 -35.40
CA THR A 676 -0.21 -29.16 -35.38
C THR A 676 -0.30 -29.73 -36.79
N PRO A 677 0.24 -30.95 -37.03
CA PRO A 677 0.07 -31.61 -38.32
C PRO A 677 -1.40 -31.77 -38.73
N GLN A 678 -2.30 -32.01 -37.77
CA GLN A 678 -3.73 -32.14 -38.01
C GLN A 678 -4.36 -30.85 -38.53
N GLU A 679 -4.04 -29.69 -37.93
CA GLU A 679 -4.51 -28.39 -38.40
C GLU A 679 -4.05 -28.13 -39.84
N VAL A 680 -2.78 -28.40 -40.16
CA VAL A 680 -2.24 -28.18 -41.50
C VAL A 680 -2.92 -29.08 -42.55
N VAL A 681 -3.15 -30.35 -42.23
CA VAL A 681 -3.85 -31.28 -43.14
C VAL A 681 -5.28 -30.81 -43.39
N ASN A 682 -6.01 -30.45 -42.33
CA ASN A 682 -7.41 -30.02 -42.44
C ASN A 682 -7.56 -28.73 -43.25
N VAL A 683 -6.64 -27.79 -43.08
CA VAL A 683 -6.72 -26.45 -43.67
C VAL A 683 -6.17 -26.42 -45.10
N PHE A 684 -5.07 -27.11 -45.40
CA PHE A 684 -4.38 -26.97 -46.69
C PHE A 684 -4.44 -28.21 -47.58
N VAL A 685 -4.67 -29.40 -47.02
CA VAL A 685 -4.64 -30.65 -47.80
C VAL A 685 -6.05 -31.11 -48.15
N LEU A 686 -6.93 -31.28 -47.15
CA LEU A 686 -8.29 -31.78 -47.37
C LEU A 686 -9.11 -30.97 -48.40
N PRO A 687 -9.10 -29.62 -48.41
CA PRO A 687 -9.89 -28.85 -49.38
C PRO A 687 -9.48 -29.10 -50.84
N ASN A 688 -8.23 -29.48 -51.08
CA ASN A 688 -7.69 -29.81 -52.40
C ASN A 688 -7.95 -31.27 -52.81
N LEU A 689 -8.36 -32.13 -51.86
CA LEU A 689 -8.74 -33.53 -52.10
C LEU A 689 -10.25 -33.71 -52.25
N SER A 690 -11.05 -32.82 -51.66
CA SER A 690 -12.52 -32.82 -51.77
C SER A 690 -13.07 -32.10 -53.00
N THR A 691 -12.21 -31.47 -53.80
CA THR A 691 -12.56 -30.75 -55.04
C THR A 691 -12.32 -31.55 -56.32
N THR A 692 -12.05 -32.86 -56.20
CA THR A 692 -11.98 -33.83 -57.31
C THR A 692 -13.25 -34.64 -57.46
#